data_AF-A0A4R3Q161-F1
#
_entry.id   AF-A0A4R3Q161-F1
#
_cell.length_a   1.000
_cell.length_b   1.000
_cell.length_c   1.000
_cell.angle_alpha   90.00
_cell.angle_beta   90.00
_cell.angle_gamma   90.00
#
_symmetry.space_group_name_H-M   'P 1'
#
loop_
_entity.id
_entity.type
_entity.pdbx_description
1 polymer ?
#
loop_
_entity_poly.entity_id
_entity_poly.type
_entity_poly.pdbx_seq_one_letter_code
_entity_poly.pdbx_strand_id
1 'polypeptide(L)'
;MRTSLTLIATLVVKGLVGLTALATLLSVLPTGMSLRAVHAQELTVGEQSPQLDQLAPTEREITEDSLKYGAQLALTRWRALRDDEKSRSFDAYFEIFREVARIESLDHATQIAGVDVHGRLAVVAAELNNQMNAQGLSARDAGVSALKTLIASSDRSLSTTDPDSFKVRYTLVLDYMSGIEVANLSLDLAKRLAQSKLNELALDIYVDFLPLYFNGLTSAADRQELMKLASANAGAVADPAVFRVLTDLLRMSPRAEKVELAQLVFNQIDVDVIRHARDSAGSGNLILSAWVDAVEVAHGVKAGDDIATLREQARLSLDTRAFELLILAEKDEAARNRLVSDAVMADIREKRPLVGYDRVVNLALPPAVAIDSYLALIHSFSAAGYDNYVKALVELVASATKSKQLQLTDGQAVALFRDIEILRDPAFIRALGQDITGDAKISQITALRADVRAVFSLPVDQPVGAEIIATGPAATKALQVAASLINGEVPDAAVLAEIDSSNAGDIALLSQAAARLWQYASRRELLTEFVRGRADVDLRQAVALGVTGFAGFRGTEGRGADFVAAIGDLLPSTSGEGHTLLAASIGQGTELPKLRGEALSRYARYLAARGQSVAPLAAVADADKVAVEEADAIFSNIDVATTRLKTVSDYKARVGEFRRLAEARAGVLDDKGWLNSATAPAKSEPDTLDVGGASTISDGRIVLYSPKENSLPTAGRPFMPNLLLGRESVTSRIPVPPLREANEALADISKRGETRATRLIRFSSEHFDEIINLGVREYLYLNSESTVPRIIFVTRGVLTMSELIAQVRATDPDAISLDGNEVTLNVPLAVNDGASLVVSGQEIKSLKLNTKAGAFIVNSGKIYFDGVTVSSVDVTTDQPSYVYDHEKGIFFRPFILSWSGSETLAADSHFVALGYAGGRTYGMSLSSGSTDAVARKVQAPAPTGYFINNSFENLYYGFYAFEAKDIVFVGNELVNGVIYGLDPHDRSKNLMMAYNTAYGTQKKHGIIISREVDDSFILGNLSFENHGSGIMLDRQSYGTIVYANDASRNEGDGFAAMESPCALVDSNMFYGNGRSGVKVRNSWDVHVEGNQIRQNKAAGIEAYIDNLKVAEQSEFRDFVEDPYYPIATMVARDNILENNRVGLMTRGASEAMFYRNKFIDQLPRYVSGDLKPLGLDVVTRNMKTGVLVRSVCVPRIPVKKQCALTQNGIIIAQSLQPEFRADGASTNYCINAAGSPQSAAFNAQQGE
;
A
#
# COMPACT_ATOMS: atom_id res chain seq x y z
N MET A 1 -50.75 -23.42 -9.02
CA MET A 1 -51.87 -23.09 -9.94
C MET A 1 -51.32 -22.18 -11.04
N ARG A 2 -51.42 -22.67 -12.30
CA ARG A 2 -51.43 -21.95 -13.60
C ARG A 2 -50.28 -20.94 -13.90
N THR A 3 -49.28 -21.30 -14.73
CA THR A 3 -49.22 -21.22 -16.22
C THR A 3 -49.36 -19.78 -16.75
N SER A 4 -48.43 -19.22 -17.55
CA SER A 4 -48.34 -19.51 -18.99
C SER A 4 -47.24 -18.71 -19.75
N LEU A 5 -46.59 -19.40 -20.72
CA LEU A 5 -46.15 -19.01 -22.10
C LEU A 5 -45.03 -17.95 -22.33
N THR A 6 -43.82 -18.30 -22.85
CA THR A 6 -43.33 -18.56 -24.26
C THR A 6 -43.41 -17.32 -25.19
N LEU A 7 -42.47 -16.93 -26.06
CA LEU A 7 -41.53 -17.58 -27.02
C LEU A 7 -40.33 -16.62 -27.30
N ILE A 8 -39.07 -17.07 -27.44
CA ILE A 8 -38.34 -17.50 -28.67
C ILE A 8 -38.34 -16.51 -29.85
N ALA A 9 -37.16 -15.99 -30.18
CA ALA A 9 -36.65 -15.93 -31.57
C ALA A 9 -35.10 -15.87 -31.57
N THR A 10 -34.49 -16.90 -32.13
CA THR A 10 -33.06 -17.00 -32.51
C THR A 10 -33.01 -17.40 -33.98
N LEU A 11 -32.03 -16.89 -34.72
CA LEU A 11 -31.42 -17.46 -35.95
C LEU A 11 -30.09 -16.67 -36.12
N VAL A 12 -28.90 -17.20 -35.77
CA VAL A 12 -28.07 -18.24 -36.41
C VAL A 12 -27.75 -17.81 -37.87
N VAL A 13 -26.50 -17.64 -38.33
CA VAL A 13 -25.56 -18.70 -38.77
C VAL A 13 -24.21 -18.10 -39.26
N LYS A 14 -23.13 -18.59 -38.63
CA LYS A 14 -21.81 -19.11 -39.12
C LYS A 14 -20.88 -18.35 -40.07
N GLY A 15 -19.58 -18.50 -39.77
CA GLY A 15 -18.52 -18.95 -40.70
C GLY A 15 -17.24 -18.11 -40.66
N LEU A 16 -16.26 -18.35 -39.76
CA LEU A 16 -15.11 -19.29 -39.80
C LEU A 16 -13.97 -18.94 -40.79
N VAL A 17 -12.72 -19.19 -40.33
CA VAL A 17 -11.38 -19.20 -40.99
C VAL A 17 -10.59 -17.88 -40.78
N GLY A 18 -9.49 -17.80 -40.02
CA GLY A 18 -8.21 -18.56 -40.06
C GLY A 18 -7.26 -17.86 -41.06
N LEU A 19 -5.97 -17.57 -40.89
CA LEU A 19 -4.89 -17.94 -39.98
C LEU A 19 -3.75 -16.89 -40.17
N THR A 20 -3.04 -16.56 -39.08
CA THR A 20 -1.58 -16.32 -38.95
C THR A 20 -0.74 -15.67 -40.07
N ALA A 21 0.00 -14.62 -39.70
CA ALA A 21 1.49 -14.57 -39.64
C ALA A 21 2.04 -13.18 -40.03
N LEU A 22 2.64 -12.45 -39.08
CA LEU A 22 4.05 -12.03 -39.11
C LEU A 22 4.34 -11.12 -37.91
N ALA A 23 5.21 -11.59 -37.03
CA ALA A 23 5.94 -10.77 -36.08
C ALA A 23 7.29 -10.37 -36.71
N THR A 24 7.86 -9.27 -36.20
CA THR A 24 9.24 -8.79 -36.30
C THR A 24 9.68 -8.05 -37.56
N LEU A 25 9.74 -6.71 -37.46
CA LEU A 25 10.91 -5.87 -37.82
C LEU A 25 10.56 -4.38 -37.63
N LEU A 26 11.16 -3.72 -36.62
CA LEU A 26 11.84 -2.42 -36.70
C LEU A 26 11.91 -1.73 -35.33
N SER A 27 13.04 -1.95 -34.66
CA SER A 27 13.62 -1.10 -33.62
C SER A 27 14.79 -0.33 -34.23
N VAL A 28 14.61 0.96 -34.58
CA VAL A 28 15.67 2.00 -34.65
C VAL A 28 15.00 3.38 -34.46
N LEU A 29 15.50 4.18 -33.50
CA LEU A 29 15.07 5.53 -33.12
C LEU A 29 15.27 6.58 -34.25
N PRO A 30 14.68 7.79 -34.14
CA PRO A 30 15.36 8.85 -33.40
C PRO A 30 14.49 9.56 -32.36
N THR A 31 15.14 9.79 -31.23
CA THR A 31 14.92 10.89 -30.29
C THR A 31 14.64 12.22 -30.99
N GLY A 32 13.56 12.90 -30.62
CA GLY A 32 13.34 14.31 -31.01
C GLY A 32 11.93 14.63 -31.49
N MET A 33 10.90 14.39 -30.69
CA MET A 33 9.61 15.10 -30.85
C MET A 33 9.06 15.44 -29.47
N SER A 34 9.13 16.73 -29.13
CA SER A 34 8.41 17.32 -28.01
C SER A 34 6.91 17.18 -28.29
N LEU A 35 6.25 16.19 -27.68
CA LEU A 35 4.80 16.07 -27.66
C LEU A 35 4.24 17.19 -26.78
N ARG A 36 3.87 18.33 -27.39
CA ARG A 36 2.97 19.29 -26.78
C ARG A 36 1.57 18.68 -26.80
N ALA A 37 1.13 18.15 -25.67
CA ALA A 37 -0.27 17.81 -25.45
C ALA A 37 -1.08 19.10 -25.30
N VAL A 38 -1.62 19.60 -26.42
CA VAL A 38 -2.68 20.61 -26.39
C VAL A 38 -3.92 19.91 -25.85
N HIS A 39 -4.39 20.35 -24.68
CA HIS A 39 -5.63 19.87 -24.07
C HIS A 39 -6.81 20.37 -24.91
N ALA A 40 -7.20 19.64 -25.95
CA ALA A 40 -8.48 19.88 -26.60
C ALA A 40 -9.58 19.33 -25.70
N GLN A 41 -10.08 20.17 -24.80
CA GLN A 41 -11.33 19.92 -24.09
C GLN A 41 -12.43 19.82 -25.16
N GLU A 42 -13.09 18.67 -25.30
CA GLU A 42 -14.35 18.61 -26.03
C GLU A 42 -15.28 19.66 -25.42
N LEU A 43 -15.61 20.70 -26.19
CA LEU A 43 -16.67 21.64 -25.87
C LEU A 43 -17.97 20.84 -25.83
N THR A 44 -18.27 20.23 -24.68
CA THR A 44 -19.56 19.57 -24.46
C THR A 44 -20.62 20.66 -24.47
N VAL A 45 -21.33 20.73 -25.59
CA VAL A 45 -22.53 21.51 -25.82
C VAL A 45 -23.56 21.10 -24.76
N GLY A 46 -23.55 21.82 -23.64
CA GLY A 46 -24.34 21.47 -22.46
C GLY A 46 -24.41 22.58 -21.43
N GLU A 47 -24.25 23.84 -21.83
CA GLU A 47 -24.54 24.99 -20.99
C GLU A 47 -25.63 25.82 -21.67
N GLN A 48 -26.82 25.79 -21.08
CA GLN A 48 -28.03 26.41 -21.61
C GLN A 48 -27.92 27.94 -21.59
N SER A 49 -27.48 28.52 -22.70
CA SER A 49 -27.69 29.93 -22.99
C SER A 49 -29.12 30.14 -23.53
N PRO A 50 -29.93 31.05 -22.96
CA PRO A 50 -31.28 31.36 -23.44
C PRO A 50 -31.31 32.01 -24.84
N GLN A 51 -30.16 32.15 -25.51
CA GLN A 51 -30.04 32.68 -26.87
C GLN A 51 -29.97 31.57 -27.96
N LEU A 52 -29.87 30.29 -27.57
CA LEU A 52 -29.81 29.14 -28.50
C LEU A 52 -31.12 28.90 -29.27
N ASP A 53 -32.26 29.39 -28.76
CA ASP A 53 -33.57 29.24 -29.40
C ASP A 53 -33.78 30.14 -30.63
N GLN A 54 -32.81 30.99 -30.98
CA GLN A 54 -32.84 31.85 -32.16
C GLN A 54 -32.07 31.28 -33.37
N LEU A 55 -31.37 30.15 -33.22
CA LEU A 55 -30.59 29.49 -34.28
C LEU A 55 -31.35 28.33 -34.92
N ALA A 56 -31.16 28.11 -36.23
CA ALA A 56 -31.82 27.06 -36.99
C ALA A 56 -31.32 25.66 -36.58
N PRO A 57 -32.14 24.58 -36.67
CA PRO A 57 -31.75 23.23 -36.24
C PRO A 57 -30.44 22.69 -36.87
N THR A 58 -30.12 23.12 -38.09
CA THR A 58 -28.89 22.77 -38.82
C THR A 58 -27.61 23.37 -38.22
N GLU A 59 -27.73 24.36 -37.33
CA GLU A 59 -26.61 24.97 -36.60
C GLU A 59 -26.30 24.24 -35.27
N ARG A 60 -27.15 23.27 -34.87
CA ARG A 60 -27.05 22.57 -33.58
C ARG A 60 -26.37 21.18 -33.68
N GLU A 61 -26.33 20.57 -34.86
CA GLU A 61 -25.72 19.24 -35.09
C GLU A 61 -24.38 19.35 -35.85
N ILE A 62 -23.35 18.60 -35.43
CA ILE A 62 -22.05 18.57 -36.12
C ILE A 62 -22.18 17.72 -37.40
N THR A 63 -22.45 18.40 -38.51
CA THR A 63 -22.60 17.82 -39.86
C THR A 63 -21.65 18.48 -40.87
N GLU A 64 -21.39 17.82 -42.00
CA GLU A 64 -20.58 18.35 -43.11
C GLU A 64 -21.09 19.73 -43.58
N ASP A 65 -22.41 19.87 -43.74
CA ASP A 65 -23.04 21.13 -44.17
C ASP A 65 -22.93 22.23 -43.10
N SER A 66 -23.07 21.88 -41.81
CA SER A 66 -22.91 22.84 -40.71
C SER A 66 -21.48 23.38 -40.60
N LEU A 67 -20.46 22.55 -40.87
CA LEU A 67 -19.05 22.97 -40.84
C LEU A 67 -18.73 23.87 -42.03
N LYS A 68 -19.19 23.51 -43.24
CA LYS A 68 -19.03 24.33 -44.45
C LYS A 68 -19.72 25.69 -44.32
N TYR A 69 -20.96 25.72 -43.81
CA TYR A 69 -21.69 26.95 -43.55
C TYR A 69 -20.97 27.81 -42.50
N GLY A 70 -20.57 27.22 -41.37
CA GLY A 70 -19.84 27.90 -40.31
C GLY A 70 -18.53 28.52 -40.80
N ALA A 71 -17.73 27.77 -41.56
CA ALA A 71 -16.49 28.26 -42.17
C ALA A 71 -16.72 29.44 -43.13
N GLN A 72 -17.73 29.33 -44.01
CA GLN A 72 -18.07 30.40 -44.96
C GLN A 72 -18.54 31.67 -44.24
N LEU A 73 -19.36 31.51 -43.20
CA LEU A 73 -19.83 32.62 -42.36
C LEU A 73 -18.68 33.29 -41.62
N ALA A 74 -17.79 32.52 -41.00
CA ALA A 74 -16.61 33.00 -40.31
C ALA A 74 -15.68 33.79 -41.25
N LEU A 75 -15.39 33.26 -42.44
CA LEU A 75 -14.58 33.94 -43.46
C LEU A 75 -15.22 35.24 -43.94
N THR A 76 -16.54 35.26 -44.15
CA THR A 76 -17.26 36.46 -44.59
C THR A 76 -17.22 37.55 -43.53
N ARG A 77 -17.50 37.19 -42.26
CA ARG A 77 -17.42 38.11 -41.13
C ARG A 77 -15.99 38.60 -40.90
N TRP A 78 -14.99 37.73 -41.01
CA TRP A 78 -13.58 38.08 -40.88
C TRP A 78 -13.14 39.14 -41.88
N ARG A 79 -13.52 38.99 -43.15
CA ARG A 79 -13.25 40.02 -44.18
C ARG A 79 -13.97 41.33 -43.88
N ALA A 80 -15.25 41.27 -43.51
CA ALA A 80 -16.05 42.46 -43.20
C ALA A 80 -15.45 43.28 -42.04
N LEU A 81 -14.98 42.62 -40.97
CA LEU A 81 -14.34 43.30 -39.83
C LEU A 81 -12.97 43.93 -40.17
N ARG A 82 -12.26 43.40 -41.19
CA ARG A 82 -11.02 44.04 -41.68
C ARG A 82 -11.34 45.33 -42.42
N ASP A 83 -12.41 45.35 -43.21
CA ASP A 83 -12.77 46.46 -44.09
C ASP A 83 -13.52 47.61 -43.37
N ASP A 84 -14.21 47.32 -42.25
CA ASP A 84 -14.94 48.32 -41.46
C ASP A 84 -14.50 48.36 -40.00
N GLU A 85 -13.81 49.42 -39.62
CA GLU A 85 -13.30 49.62 -38.26
C GLU A 85 -14.40 49.85 -37.22
N LYS A 86 -15.59 50.32 -37.61
CA LYS A 86 -16.70 50.63 -36.69
C LYS A 86 -17.50 49.39 -36.26
N SER A 87 -17.42 48.29 -37.01
CA SER A 87 -18.08 47.03 -36.67
C SER A 87 -17.20 46.10 -35.83
N ARG A 88 -15.94 46.46 -35.58
CA ARG A 88 -15.01 45.72 -34.72
C ARG A 88 -15.46 45.77 -33.27
N SER A 89 -15.90 44.62 -32.74
CA SER A 89 -16.23 44.43 -31.32
C SER A 89 -15.68 43.10 -30.81
N PHE A 90 -15.57 42.96 -29.49
CA PHE A 90 -15.20 41.68 -28.86
C PHE A 90 -16.14 40.56 -29.31
N ASP A 91 -17.46 40.79 -29.24
CA ASP A 91 -18.46 39.79 -29.60
C ASP A 91 -18.37 39.39 -31.08
N ALA A 92 -18.11 40.35 -31.98
CA ALA A 92 -17.99 40.05 -33.40
C ALA A 92 -16.79 39.14 -33.71
N TYR A 93 -15.64 39.37 -33.07
CA TYR A 93 -14.47 38.51 -33.20
C TYR A 93 -14.61 37.19 -32.42
N PHE A 94 -15.28 37.18 -31.26
CA PHE A 94 -15.52 35.96 -30.47
C PHE A 94 -16.39 34.96 -31.23
N GLU A 95 -17.44 35.42 -31.92
CA GLU A 95 -18.28 34.54 -32.73
C GLU A 95 -17.50 33.90 -33.89
N ILE A 96 -16.53 34.62 -34.46
CA ILE A 96 -15.61 34.05 -35.46
C ILE A 96 -14.70 33.02 -34.79
N PHE A 97 -14.08 33.37 -33.66
CA PHE A 97 -13.22 32.46 -32.88
C PHE A 97 -13.92 31.15 -32.54
N ARG A 98 -15.15 31.20 -32.00
CA ARG A 98 -15.90 30.00 -31.57
C ARG A 98 -16.09 29.02 -32.73
N GLU A 99 -16.48 29.52 -33.90
CA GLU A 99 -16.70 28.66 -35.07
C GLU A 99 -15.40 28.09 -35.64
N VAL A 100 -14.34 28.89 -35.70
CA VAL A 100 -13.04 28.44 -36.22
C VAL A 100 -12.38 27.44 -35.26
N ALA A 101 -12.41 27.71 -33.95
CA ALA A 101 -11.87 26.81 -32.91
C ALA A 101 -12.60 25.46 -32.91
N ARG A 102 -13.92 25.45 -33.15
CA ARG A 102 -14.70 24.21 -33.30
C ARG A 102 -14.20 23.36 -34.47
N ILE A 103 -13.89 23.98 -35.61
CA ILE A 103 -13.37 23.29 -36.81
C ILE A 103 -11.94 22.79 -36.57
N GLU A 104 -11.07 23.62 -36.00
CA GLU A 104 -9.67 23.26 -35.70
C GLU A 104 -9.55 22.15 -34.66
N SER A 105 -10.39 22.14 -33.61
CA SER A 105 -10.42 21.07 -32.61
C SER A 105 -10.86 19.73 -33.22
N LEU A 106 -11.82 19.75 -34.16
CA LEU A 106 -12.27 18.55 -34.87
C LEU A 106 -11.20 18.02 -35.83
N ASP A 107 -10.42 18.91 -36.46
CA ASP A 107 -9.23 18.54 -37.24
C ASP A 107 -8.14 17.92 -36.32
N HIS A 108 -7.83 18.53 -35.17
CA HIS A 108 -6.81 18.01 -34.24
C HIS A 108 -7.17 16.68 -33.57
N ALA A 109 -8.43 16.45 -33.21
CA ALA A 109 -8.88 15.18 -32.61
C ALA A 109 -8.56 13.96 -33.51
N THR A 110 -8.35 14.19 -34.80
CA THR A 110 -8.06 13.16 -35.82
C THR A 110 -6.59 12.80 -35.91
N GLN A 111 -5.72 13.55 -35.23
CA GLN A 111 -4.27 13.32 -35.16
C GLN A 111 -3.84 12.55 -33.90
N ILE A 112 -4.80 12.20 -33.02
CA ILE A 112 -4.58 11.47 -31.77
C ILE A 112 -4.79 9.97 -31.99
N ALA A 113 -3.85 9.15 -31.52
CA ALA A 113 -3.91 7.68 -31.67
C ALA A 113 -5.13 7.09 -30.94
N GLY A 114 -6.01 6.39 -31.68
CA GLY A 114 -7.18 5.68 -31.15
C GLY A 114 -8.55 6.24 -31.57
N VAL A 115 -8.60 7.35 -32.31
CA VAL A 115 -9.82 7.88 -32.93
C VAL A 115 -9.91 7.39 -34.39
N ASP A 116 -11.10 7.03 -34.88
CA ASP A 116 -11.31 6.55 -36.25
C ASP A 116 -10.98 7.63 -37.29
N VAL A 117 -9.77 7.55 -37.84
CA VAL A 117 -9.17 8.47 -38.82
C VAL A 117 -9.89 8.48 -40.18
N HIS A 118 -10.91 7.64 -40.37
CA HIS A 118 -11.66 7.54 -41.63
C HIS A 118 -13.04 8.22 -41.61
N GLY A 119 -13.37 8.95 -40.55
CA GLY A 119 -14.61 9.73 -40.48
C GLY A 119 -14.66 10.86 -41.52
N ARG A 120 -15.74 10.93 -42.32
CA ARG A 120 -15.92 11.97 -43.36
C ARG A 120 -15.89 13.41 -42.82
N LEU A 121 -16.31 13.62 -41.57
CA LEU A 121 -16.28 14.92 -40.89
C LEU A 121 -14.85 15.43 -40.62
N ALA A 122 -13.92 14.52 -40.31
CA ALA A 122 -12.50 14.83 -40.09
C ALA A 122 -11.84 15.43 -41.33
N VAL A 123 -12.05 14.77 -42.48
CA VAL A 123 -11.52 15.21 -43.78
C VAL A 123 -12.03 16.59 -44.16
N VAL A 124 -13.34 16.83 -43.94
CA VAL A 124 -13.97 18.12 -44.21
C VAL A 124 -13.41 19.21 -43.28
N ALA A 125 -13.22 18.93 -42.00
CA ALA A 125 -12.64 19.88 -41.05
C ALA A 125 -11.22 20.28 -41.44
N ALA A 126 -10.37 19.32 -41.81
CA ALA A 126 -9.01 19.56 -42.29
C ALA A 126 -8.96 20.41 -43.58
N GLU A 127 -9.86 20.14 -44.54
CA GLU A 127 -9.95 20.94 -45.78
C GLU A 127 -10.36 22.39 -45.49
N LEU A 128 -11.39 22.57 -44.66
CA LEU A 128 -11.87 23.90 -44.26
C LEU A 128 -10.81 24.67 -43.46
N ASN A 129 -10.09 24.01 -42.55
CA ASN A 129 -8.99 24.61 -41.81
C ASN A 129 -7.91 25.16 -42.76
N ASN A 130 -7.49 24.36 -43.75
CA ASN A 130 -6.54 24.80 -44.78
C ASN A 130 -7.06 26.00 -45.60
N GLN A 131 -8.34 26.00 -45.97
CA GLN A 131 -8.96 27.12 -46.70
C GLN A 131 -9.02 28.40 -45.87
N MET A 132 -9.31 28.30 -44.57
CA MET A 132 -9.34 29.45 -43.66
C MET A 132 -7.94 30.02 -43.44
N ASN A 133 -6.95 29.16 -43.18
CA ASN A 133 -5.55 29.55 -43.03
C ASN A 133 -5.00 30.24 -44.28
N ALA A 134 -5.35 29.77 -45.48
CA ALA A 134 -4.96 30.42 -46.75
C ALA A 134 -5.49 31.86 -46.90
N GLN A 135 -6.52 32.24 -46.12
CA GLN A 135 -7.07 33.59 -46.09
C GLN A 135 -6.66 34.39 -44.85
N GLY A 136 -5.71 33.87 -44.07
CA GLY A 136 -5.25 34.49 -42.82
C GLY A 136 -6.34 34.54 -41.76
N LEU A 137 -7.17 33.50 -41.68
CA LEU A 137 -8.11 33.28 -40.58
C LEU A 137 -7.74 31.98 -39.87
N SER A 138 -7.29 32.10 -38.62
CA SER A 138 -7.21 31.01 -37.66
C SER A 138 -8.00 31.36 -36.40
N ALA A 139 -8.32 30.37 -35.58
CA ALA A 139 -8.92 30.59 -34.27
C ALA A 139 -8.01 31.51 -33.44
N ARG A 140 -6.69 31.31 -33.50
CA ARG A 140 -5.73 32.18 -32.83
C ARG A 140 -5.86 33.65 -33.26
N ASP A 141 -5.90 33.92 -34.57
CA ASP A 141 -5.97 35.30 -35.09
C ASP A 141 -7.28 35.99 -34.67
N ALA A 142 -8.40 35.25 -34.73
CA ALA A 142 -9.71 35.74 -34.29
C ALA A 142 -9.75 36.00 -32.78
N GLY A 143 -9.21 35.08 -31.98
CA GLY A 143 -9.13 35.21 -30.52
C GLY A 143 -8.27 36.39 -30.07
N VAL A 144 -7.08 36.55 -30.65
CA VAL A 144 -6.20 37.71 -30.40
C VAL A 144 -6.89 39.03 -30.78
N SER A 145 -7.59 39.06 -31.92
CA SER A 145 -8.34 40.26 -32.36
C SER A 145 -9.51 40.59 -31.41
N ALA A 146 -10.19 39.57 -30.89
CA ALA A 146 -11.24 39.72 -29.88
C ALA A 146 -10.66 40.38 -28.62
N LEU A 147 -9.58 39.82 -28.05
CA LEU A 147 -8.94 40.34 -26.84
C LEU A 147 -8.42 41.77 -27.04
N LYS A 148 -7.70 42.05 -28.15
CA LYS A 148 -7.20 43.41 -28.44
C LYS A 148 -8.34 44.42 -28.51
N THR A 149 -9.46 44.07 -29.13
CA THR A 149 -10.64 44.95 -29.22
C THR A 149 -11.28 45.16 -27.85
N LEU A 150 -11.35 44.12 -27.03
CA LEU A 150 -11.87 44.20 -25.65
C LEU A 150 -11.03 45.16 -24.79
N ILE A 151 -9.70 45.02 -24.86
CA ILE A 151 -8.73 45.84 -24.11
C ILE A 151 -8.76 47.30 -24.58
N ALA A 152 -8.83 47.54 -25.88
CA ALA A 152 -8.76 48.88 -26.50
C ALA A 152 -10.05 49.71 -26.42
N SER A 153 -11.19 49.11 -26.06
CA SER A 153 -12.48 49.82 -25.98
C SER A 153 -12.38 51.07 -25.08
N SER A 154 -12.68 52.26 -25.61
CA SER A 154 -12.26 53.53 -24.98
C SER A 154 -13.33 54.27 -24.16
N ASP A 155 -14.53 53.72 -23.96
CA ASP A 155 -15.57 54.40 -23.17
C ASP A 155 -16.63 53.45 -22.57
N ARG A 156 -17.03 53.75 -21.32
CA ARG A 156 -17.89 53.02 -20.37
C ARG A 156 -17.20 51.86 -19.63
N SER A 157 -17.58 51.67 -18.37
CA SER A 157 -17.20 50.46 -17.61
C SER A 157 -17.51 49.24 -18.47
N LEU A 158 -16.77 48.14 -18.27
CA LEU A 158 -17.18 46.81 -18.74
C LEU A 158 -18.52 46.46 -18.07
N SER A 159 -19.61 47.09 -18.53
CA SER A 159 -20.97 46.97 -18.04
C SER A 159 -21.57 45.77 -18.73
N THR A 160 -21.32 44.60 -18.18
CA THR A 160 -22.01 43.37 -18.59
C THR A 160 -23.26 43.20 -17.73
N THR A 161 -24.41 42.98 -18.39
CA THR A 161 -25.66 42.60 -17.71
C THR A 161 -25.66 41.13 -17.26
N ASP A 162 -24.64 40.36 -17.66
CA ASP A 162 -24.46 38.92 -17.42
C ASP A 162 -22.94 38.61 -17.28
N PRO A 163 -22.36 38.86 -16.10
CA PRO A 163 -20.92 38.70 -15.86
C PRO A 163 -20.43 37.25 -16.03
N ASP A 164 -21.29 36.25 -15.80
CA ASP A 164 -20.95 34.83 -15.98
C ASP A 164 -20.79 34.49 -17.46
N SER A 165 -21.74 34.92 -18.30
CA SER A 165 -21.63 34.76 -19.76
C SER A 165 -20.43 35.49 -20.34
N PHE A 166 -20.09 36.66 -19.80
CA PHE A 166 -18.90 37.40 -20.19
C PHE A 166 -17.62 36.67 -19.80
N LYS A 167 -17.57 36.11 -18.57
CA LYS A 167 -16.46 35.29 -18.07
C LYS A 167 -16.18 34.10 -18.96
N VAL A 168 -17.21 33.30 -19.25
CA VAL A 168 -17.09 32.10 -20.11
C VAL A 168 -16.48 32.44 -21.46
N ARG A 169 -16.90 33.54 -22.09
CA ARG A 169 -16.44 33.92 -23.44
C ARG A 169 -14.95 34.27 -23.50
N TYR A 170 -14.44 35.13 -22.62
CA TYR A 170 -13.01 35.44 -22.65
C TYR A 170 -12.16 34.24 -22.18
N THR A 171 -12.68 33.45 -21.23
CA THR A 171 -12.01 32.24 -20.71
C THR A 171 -11.78 31.22 -21.82
N LEU A 172 -12.78 30.97 -22.67
CA LEU A 172 -12.67 30.09 -23.83
C LEU A 172 -11.57 30.53 -24.81
N VAL A 173 -11.43 31.84 -25.03
CA VAL A 173 -10.38 32.38 -25.90
C VAL A 173 -9.00 32.17 -25.27
N LEU A 174 -8.86 32.46 -23.98
CA LEU A 174 -7.62 32.31 -23.25
C LEU A 174 -7.17 30.84 -23.13
N ASP A 175 -8.08 29.91 -22.86
CA ASP A 175 -7.78 28.48 -22.68
C ASP A 175 -7.31 27.82 -23.99
N TYR A 176 -7.81 28.30 -25.13
CA TYR A 176 -7.47 27.78 -26.45
C TYR A 176 -6.05 28.17 -26.91
N MET A 177 -5.54 29.32 -26.47
CA MET A 177 -4.31 29.90 -27.01
C MET A 177 -3.14 29.80 -26.02
N SER A 178 -1.90 29.79 -26.53
CA SER A 178 -0.69 29.79 -25.69
C SER A 178 0.42 30.68 -26.25
N GLY A 179 1.45 30.94 -25.44
CA GLY A 179 2.64 31.73 -25.80
C GLY A 179 2.63 33.16 -25.24
N ILE A 180 3.77 33.85 -25.35
CA ILE A 180 4.01 35.13 -24.68
C ILE A 180 3.06 36.25 -25.10
N GLU A 181 2.68 36.33 -26.39
CA GLU A 181 1.72 37.33 -26.86
C GLU A 181 0.36 37.21 -26.14
N VAL A 182 -0.11 35.98 -25.94
CA VAL A 182 -1.40 35.70 -25.29
C VAL A 182 -1.32 36.01 -23.81
N ALA A 183 -0.21 35.65 -23.16
CA ALA A 183 0.02 35.93 -21.75
C ALA A 183 0.09 37.45 -21.46
N ASN A 184 0.67 38.23 -22.38
CA ASN A 184 0.66 39.69 -22.29
C ASN A 184 -0.76 40.24 -22.43
N LEU A 185 -1.53 39.77 -23.43
CA LEU A 185 -2.91 40.19 -23.62
C LEU A 185 -3.82 39.83 -22.43
N SER A 186 -3.62 38.67 -21.81
CA SER A 186 -4.38 38.28 -20.62
C SER A 186 -4.10 39.22 -19.45
N LEU A 187 -2.85 39.62 -19.25
CA LEU A 187 -2.46 40.57 -18.20
C LEU A 187 -3.00 41.99 -18.46
N ASP A 188 -3.00 42.44 -19.71
CA ASP A 188 -3.61 43.71 -20.10
C ASP A 188 -5.13 43.70 -19.87
N LEU A 189 -5.79 42.57 -20.16
CA LEU A 189 -7.20 42.37 -19.85
C LEU A 189 -7.46 42.39 -18.34
N ALA A 190 -6.65 41.69 -17.54
CA ALA A 190 -6.77 41.66 -16.08
C ALA A 190 -6.64 43.08 -15.49
N LYS A 191 -5.65 43.85 -15.95
CA LYS A 191 -5.49 45.27 -15.55
C LYS A 191 -6.73 46.09 -15.89
N ARG A 192 -7.30 45.89 -17.08
CA ARG A 192 -8.48 46.62 -17.54
C ARG A 192 -9.74 46.26 -16.74
N LEU A 193 -9.90 44.98 -16.39
CA LEU A 193 -10.98 44.50 -15.53
C LEU A 193 -10.89 45.12 -14.14
N ALA A 194 -9.70 45.14 -13.54
CA ALA A 194 -9.46 45.77 -12.25
C ALA A 194 -9.76 47.28 -12.27
N GLN A 195 -9.32 48.00 -13.32
CA GLN A 195 -9.67 49.42 -13.53
C GLN A 195 -11.19 49.65 -13.64
N SER A 196 -11.94 48.64 -14.08
CA SER A 196 -13.40 48.65 -14.19
C SER A 196 -14.10 48.17 -12.90
N LYS A 197 -13.36 47.94 -11.81
CA LYS A 197 -13.83 47.38 -10.53
C LYS A 197 -14.36 45.95 -10.60
N LEU A 198 -13.92 45.17 -11.59
CA LEU A 198 -14.22 43.75 -11.75
C LEU A 198 -13.05 42.90 -11.24
N ASN A 199 -12.71 43.07 -9.96
CA ASN A 199 -11.50 42.51 -9.38
C ASN A 199 -11.50 40.98 -9.33
N GLU A 200 -12.65 40.34 -9.13
CA GLU A 200 -12.77 38.87 -9.16
C GLU A 200 -12.38 38.31 -10.55
N LEU A 201 -12.89 38.91 -11.63
CA LEU A 201 -12.54 38.50 -13.00
C LEU A 201 -11.07 38.78 -13.32
N ALA A 202 -10.50 39.86 -12.80
CA ALA A 202 -9.08 40.14 -12.94
C ALA A 202 -8.23 39.08 -12.20
N LEU A 203 -8.65 38.67 -11.01
CA LEU A 203 -7.98 37.65 -10.20
C LEU A 203 -8.05 36.27 -10.87
N ASP A 204 -9.20 35.89 -11.42
CA ASP A 204 -9.37 34.63 -12.17
C ASP A 204 -8.32 34.51 -13.29
N ILE A 205 -7.98 35.61 -13.97
CA ILE A 205 -6.94 35.58 -15.00
C ILE A 205 -5.56 35.20 -14.44
N TYR A 206 -5.20 35.74 -13.27
CA TYR A 206 -3.95 35.38 -12.60
C TYR A 206 -3.97 33.92 -12.13
N VAL A 207 -5.06 33.47 -11.53
CA VAL A 207 -5.13 32.13 -10.92
C VAL A 207 -5.21 31.04 -11.97
N ASP A 208 -6.04 31.21 -13.00
CA ASP A 208 -6.40 30.12 -13.91
C ASP A 208 -5.47 30.04 -15.15
N PHE A 209 -4.95 31.17 -15.65
CA PHE A 209 -4.22 31.20 -16.92
C PHE A 209 -2.72 31.46 -16.80
N LEU A 210 -2.30 32.31 -15.87
CA LEU A 210 -0.89 32.71 -15.76
C LEU A 210 0.07 31.52 -15.52
N PRO A 211 -0.21 30.60 -14.57
CA PRO A 211 0.59 29.39 -14.38
C PRO A 211 0.66 28.50 -15.62
N LEU A 212 -0.47 28.38 -16.33
CA LEU A 212 -0.56 27.58 -17.56
C LEU A 212 0.31 28.17 -18.67
N TYR A 213 0.25 29.49 -18.88
CA TYR A 213 1.07 30.17 -19.88
C TYR A 213 2.55 30.14 -19.53
N PHE A 214 2.91 30.45 -18.28
CA PHE A 214 4.29 30.43 -17.83
C PHE A 214 4.93 29.07 -18.07
N ASN A 215 4.24 27.98 -17.74
CA ASN A 215 4.70 26.61 -17.97
C ASN A 215 4.89 26.29 -19.47
N GLY A 216 4.17 26.96 -20.36
CA GLY A 216 4.31 26.81 -21.81
C GLY A 216 5.48 27.58 -22.44
N LEU A 217 6.11 28.51 -21.70
CA LEU A 217 7.21 29.35 -22.19
C LEU A 217 8.54 28.59 -22.15
N THR A 218 9.26 28.60 -23.28
CA THR A 218 10.55 27.92 -23.41
C THR A 218 11.75 28.86 -23.28
N SER A 219 11.57 30.14 -23.63
CA SER A 219 12.61 31.19 -23.60
C SER A 219 12.68 31.89 -22.24
N ALA A 220 13.92 32.11 -21.75
CA ALA A 220 14.16 32.91 -20.55
C ALA A 220 13.70 34.36 -20.72
N ALA A 221 13.85 34.93 -21.92
CA ALA A 221 13.41 36.29 -22.22
C ALA A 221 11.88 36.42 -22.11
N ASP A 222 11.14 35.43 -22.62
CA ASP A 222 9.67 35.42 -22.55
C ASP A 222 9.20 35.31 -21.09
N ARG A 223 9.87 34.48 -20.28
CA ARG A 223 9.57 34.36 -18.84
C ARG A 223 9.85 35.66 -18.11
N GLN A 224 10.99 36.31 -18.38
CA GLN A 224 11.31 37.63 -17.81
C GLN A 224 10.28 38.69 -18.20
N GLU A 225 9.86 38.72 -19.47
CA GLU A 225 8.84 39.64 -19.97
C GLU A 225 7.49 39.43 -19.25
N LEU A 226 7.03 38.18 -19.17
CA LEU A 226 5.79 37.82 -18.48
C LEU A 226 5.83 38.21 -17.00
N MET A 227 6.91 37.83 -16.29
CA MET A 227 7.04 38.10 -14.85
C MET A 227 7.13 39.60 -14.56
N LYS A 228 7.80 40.38 -15.42
CA LYS A 228 7.84 41.84 -15.31
C LYS A 228 6.46 42.46 -15.47
N LEU A 229 5.71 42.05 -16.49
CA LEU A 229 4.38 42.59 -16.74
C LEU A 229 3.38 42.19 -15.64
N ALA A 230 3.41 40.93 -15.19
CA ALA A 230 2.55 40.41 -14.14
C ALA A 230 2.79 41.15 -12.81
N SER A 231 4.05 41.31 -12.41
CA SER A 231 4.41 42.04 -11.19
C SER A 231 4.09 43.53 -11.27
N ALA A 232 4.24 44.17 -12.43
CA ALA A 232 3.85 45.57 -12.62
C ALA A 232 2.33 45.78 -12.53
N ASN A 233 1.54 44.81 -12.99
CA ASN A 233 0.08 44.88 -12.94
C ASN A 233 -0.51 44.45 -11.59
N ALA A 234 0.27 43.80 -10.72
CA ALA A 234 -0.20 43.32 -9.41
C ALA A 234 -0.82 44.43 -8.55
N GLY A 235 -0.23 45.63 -8.55
CA GLY A 235 -0.76 46.78 -7.80
C GLY A 235 -2.09 47.33 -8.33
N ALA A 236 -2.43 47.09 -9.60
CA ALA A 236 -3.73 47.49 -10.15
C ALA A 236 -4.86 46.54 -9.73
N VAL A 237 -4.56 45.26 -9.53
CA VAL A 237 -5.52 44.25 -9.03
C VAL A 237 -5.64 44.32 -7.51
N ALA A 238 -4.53 44.59 -6.82
CA ALA A 238 -4.42 44.81 -5.37
C ALA A 238 -5.02 43.67 -4.51
N ASP A 239 -5.02 42.44 -5.01
CA ASP A 239 -5.52 41.26 -4.30
C ASP A 239 -4.35 40.40 -3.76
N PRO A 240 -4.36 40.00 -2.48
CA PRO A 240 -3.34 39.12 -1.90
C PRO A 240 -3.08 37.82 -2.68
N ALA A 241 -4.10 37.25 -3.34
CA ALA A 241 -3.97 36.04 -4.13
C ALA A 241 -3.13 36.22 -5.40
N VAL A 242 -2.90 37.45 -5.87
CA VAL A 242 -1.95 37.72 -6.96
C VAL A 242 -0.51 37.44 -6.54
N PHE A 243 -0.12 37.84 -5.33
CA PHE A 243 1.24 37.59 -4.82
C PHE A 243 1.49 36.10 -4.61
N ARG A 244 0.46 35.35 -4.25
CA ARG A 244 0.51 33.89 -4.22
C ARG A 244 0.79 33.31 -5.61
N VAL A 245 0.06 33.72 -6.65
CA VAL A 245 0.33 33.28 -8.03
C VAL A 245 1.76 33.61 -8.44
N LEU A 246 2.23 34.84 -8.18
CA LEU A 246 3.62 35.23 -8.47
C LEU A 246 4.63 34.35 -7.72
N THR A 247 4.31 33.92 -6.50
CA THR A 247 5.14 32.98 -5.74
C THR A 247 5.18 31.62 -6.41
N ASP A 248 4.03 31.12 -6.88
CA ASP A 248 3.94 29.83 -7.56
C ASP A 248 4.72 29.87 -8.89
N LEU A 249 4.65 30.98 -9.64
CA LEU A 249 5.47 31.20 -10.85
C LEU A 249 6.98 31.22 -10.56
N LEU A 250 7.40 31.93 -9.50
CA LEU A 250 8.80 31.94 -9.06
C LEU A 250 9.26 30.53 -8.65
N ARG A 251 8.42 29.78 -7.93
CA ARG A 251 8.74 28.40 -7.51
C ARG A 251 8.88 27.45 -8.71
N MET A 252 8.04 27.61 -9.73
CA MET A 252 8.06 26.87 -11.01
C MET A 252 9.15 27.34 -11.98
N SER A 253 9.85 28.43 -11.67
CA SER A 253 10.89 28.96 -12.56
C SER A 253 12.10 28.02 -12.63
N PRO A 254 12.78 27.92 -13.79
CA PRO A 254 14.03 27.19 -13.89
C PRO A 254 15.03 27.64 -12.83
N ARG A 255 15.70 26.68 -12.20
CA ARG A 255 16.60 26.94 -11.06
C ARG A 255 17.69 27.98 -11.34
N ALA A 256 18.24 27.96 -12.55
CA ALA A 256 19.26 28.91 -12.97
C ALA A 256 18.75 30.36 -13.12
N GLU A 257 17.44 30.55 -13.36
CA GLU A 257 16.82 31.86 -13.59
C GLU A 257 16.11 32.40 -12.34
N LYS A 258 15.85 31.54 -11.35
CA LYS A 258 14.96 31.82 -10.21
C LYS A 258 15.35 33.06 -9.40
N VAL A 259 16.64 33.24 -9.10
CA VAL A 259 17.13 34.42 -8.35
C VAL A 259 16.94 35.70 -9.16
N GLU A 260 17.28 35.68 -10.44
CA GLU A 260 17.16 36.84 -11.33
C GLU A 260 15.69 37.25 -11.51
N LEU A 261 14.81 36.29 -11.77
CA LEU A 261 13.37 36.50 -11.90
C LEU A 261 12.76 37.02 -10.60
N ALA A 262 13.16 36.48 -9.44
CA ALA A 262 12.68 36.95 -8.15
C ALA A 262 13.08 38.41 -7.89
N GLN A 263 14.35 38.74 -8.10
CA GLN A 263 14.84 40.12 -7.93
C GLN A 263 14.14 41.09 -8.90
N LEU A 264 13.90 40.69 -10.16
CA LEU A 264 13.11 41.46 -11.11
C LEU A 264 11.71 41.77 -10.58
N VAL A 265 11.03 40.76 -10.07
CA VAL A 265 9.67 40.86 -9.54
C VAL A 265 9.61 41.72 -8.28
N PHE A 266 10.54 41.54 -7.33
CA PHE A 266 10.59 42.33 -6.10
C PHE A 266 10.80 43.82 -6.37
N ASN A 267 11.66 44.17 -7.33
CA ASN A 267 11.91 45.57 -7.71
C ASN A 267 10.70 46.21 -8.42
N GLN A 268 9.83 45.42 -9.04
CA GLN A 268 8.71 45.91 -9.83
C GLN A 268 7.46 46.21 -8.98
N ILE A 269 7.34 45.60 -7.81
CA ILE A 269 6.23 45.77 -6.87
C ILE A 269 6.46 47.00 -6.00
N ASP A 270 5.40 47.80 -5.82
CA ASP A 270 5.40 48.96 -4.92
C ASP A 270 5.30 48.51 -3.45
N VAL A 271 6.13 49.11 -2.58
CA VAL A 271 6.21 48.80 -1.15
C VAL A 271 4.88 49.03 -0.43
N ASP A 272 4.13 50.08 -0.78
CA ASP A 272 2.87 50.41 -0.11
C ASP A 272 1.75 49.46 -0.54
N VAL A 273 1.78 48.97 -1.78
CA VAL A 273 0.83 47.96 -2.29
C VAL A 273 0.97 46.65 -1.49
N ILE A 274 2.19 46.15 -1.31
CA ILE A 274 2.40 44.87 -0.61
C ILE A 274 2.12 44.98 0.90
N ARG A 275 2.44 46.13 1.52
CA ARG A 275 2.06 46.41 2.91
C ARG A 275 0.54 46.44 3.08
N HIS A 276 -0.17 47.11 2.17
CA HIS A 276 -1.62 47.14 2.19
C HIS A 276 -2.23 45.74 2.00
N ALA A 277 -1.69 44.94 1.07
CA ALA A 277 -2.14 43.56 0.87
C ALA A 277 -1.95 42.68 2.12
N ARG A 278 -0.81 42.81 2.81
CA ARG A 278 -0.57 42.13 4.09
C ARG A 278 -1.56 42.60 5.16
N ASP A 279 -1.74 43.91 5.32
CA ASP A 279 -2.60 44.46 6.36
C ASP A 279 -4.07 44.09 6.14
N SER A 280 -4.52 44.02 4.88
CA SER A 280 -5.86 43.56 4.49
C SER A 280 -6.06 42.05 4.70
N ALA A 281 -5.02 41.22 4.53
CA ALA A 281 -5.08 39.78 4.76
C ALA A 281 -4.83 39.36 6.23
N GLY A 282 -4.37 40.30 7.06
CA GLY A 282 -3.96 40.06 8.44
C GLY A 282 -2.47 39.72 8.60
N SER A 283 -1.87 40.16 9.70
CA SER A 283 -0.44 40.04 10.00
C SER A 283 0.09 38.61 10.20
N GLY A 284 -0.80 37.60 10.25
CA GLY A 284 -0.43 36.19 10.42
C GLY A 284 -0.04 35.45 9.15
N ASN A 285 -0.17 36.07 7.97
CA ASN A 285 0.18 35.43 6.70
C ASN A 285 1.71 35.48 6.45
N LEU A 286 2.37 34.32 6.62
CA LEU A 286 3.82 34.20 6.44
C LEU A 286 4.28 34.50 5.00
N ILE A 287 3.50 34.14 3.98
CA ILE A 287 3.86 34.40 2.57
C ILE A 287 3.85 35.91 2.31
N LEU A 288 2.79 36.61 2.71
CA LEU A 288 2.71 38.07 2.51
C LEU A 288 3.75 38.82 3.36
N SER A 289 4.04 38.32 4.57
CA SER A 289 5.13 38.85 5.39
C SER A 289 6.49 38.68 4.72
N ALA A 290 6.74 37.52 4.10
CA ALA A 290 7.94 37.27 3.30
C ALA A 290 8.02 38.16 2.06
N TRP A 291 6.90 38.43 1.38
CA TRP A 291 6.84 39.39 0.27
C TRP A 291 7.16 40.81 0.71
N VAL A 292 6.59 41.29 1.83
CA VAL A 292 6.89 42.63 2.35
C VAL A 292 8.39 42.78 2.58
N ASP A 293 9.02 41.82 3.25
CA ASP A 293 10.47 41.84 3.47
C ASP A 293 11.26 41.82 2.15
N ALA A 294 10.91 40.91 1.24
CA ALA A 294 11.60 40.78 -0.05
C ALA A 294 11.56 42.07 -0.88
N VAL A 295 10.40 42.73 -0.94
CA VAL A 295 10.20 44.01 -1.65
C VAL A 295 10.93 45.15 -0.93
N GLU A 296 10.84 45.25 0.40
CA GLU A 296 11.57 46.26 1.16
C GLU A 296 13.09 46.16 0.96
N VAL A 297 13.64 44.94 1.01
CA VAL A 297 15.06 44.66 0.74
C VAL A 297 15.45 45.03 -0.69
N ALA A 298 14.61 44.71 -1.67
CA ALA A 298 14.86 45.05 -3.07
C ALA A 298 14.98 46.58 -3.28
N HIS A 299 14.10 47.36 -2.64
CA HIS A 299 14.05 48.83 -2.69
C HIS A 299 15.03 49.53 -1.72
N GLY A 300 15.82 48.78 -0.94
CA GLY A 300 16.78 49.35 0.01
C GLY A 300 16.13 50.04 1.22
N VAL A 301 14.87 49.70 1.52
CA VAL A 301 14.19 50.08 2.75
C VAL A 301 14.79 49.25 3.89
N LYS A 302 15.04 49.86 5.04
CA LYS A 302 15.63 49.16 6.20
C LYS A 302 14.66 48.07 6.66
N ALA A 303 15.03 46.80 6.51
CA ALA A 303 14.26 45.67 7.00
C ALA A 303 13.94 45.84 8.49
N GLY A 304 12.74 45.44 8.90
CA GLY A 304 12.31 45.50 10.30
C GLY A 304 13.23 44.68 11.22
N ASP A 305 13.27 45.02 12.51
CA ASP A 305 14.22 44.47 13.50
C ASP A 305 14.07 42.95 13.79
N ASP A 306 13.26 42.18 13.03
CA ASP A 306 12.87 40.79 13.35
C ASP A 306 12.95 39.77 12.17
N ILE A 307 13.74 40.05 11.12
CA ILE A 307 13.86 39.15 9.94
C ILE A 307 14.32 37.72 10.28
N ALA A 308 15.17 37.56 11.30
CA ALA A 308 15.62 36.24 11.73
C ALA A 308 14.46 35.38 12.26
N THR A 309 13.53 35.99 13.00
CA THR A 309 12.32 35.32 13.51
C THR A 309 11.37 34.97 12.37
N LEU A 310 11.16 35.87 11.41
CA LEU A 310 10.32 35.59 10.24
C LEU A 310 10.89 34.42 9.42
N ARG A 311 12.21 34.38 9.19
CA ARG A 311 12.88 33.26 8.51
C ARG A 311 12.70 31.95 9.27
N GLU A 312 12.83 31.97 10.58
CA GLU A 312 12.65 30.77 11.41
C GLU A 312 11.20 30.28 11.40
N GLN A 313 10.22 31.17 11.50
CA GLN A 313 8.80 30.84 11.35
C GLN A 313 8.50 30.24 9.96
N ALA A 314 9.06 30.84 8.91
CA ALA A 314 8.92 30.33 7.54
C ALA A 314 9.64 28.99 7.34
N ARG A 315 10.77 28.74 8.02
CA ARG A 315 11.46 27.45 8.00
C ARG A 315 10.62 26.36 8.68
N LEU A 316 10.00 26.70 9.82
CA LEU A 316 9.17 25.78 10.59
C LEU A 316 7.84 25.45 9.89
N SER A 317 7.37 26.31 8.98
CA SER A 317 6.15 26.11 8.19
C SER A 317 6.27 24.93 7.21
N LEU A 318 5.23 24.10 7.16
CA LEU A 318 5.08 23.07 6.13
C LEU A 318 4.75 23.63 4.74
N ASP A 319 4.25 24.87 4.66
CA ASP A 319 4.20 25.63 3.41
C ASP A 319 5.58 26.28 3.17
N THR A 320 6.36 25.68 2.27
CA THR A 320 7.78 26.02 2.06
C THR A 320 8.00 27.32 1.29
N ARG A 321 6.95 27.93 0.72
CA ARG A 321 7.06 29.10 -0.17
C ARG A 321 7.59 30.36 0.50
N ALA A 322 7.14 30.62 1.73
CA ALA A 322 7.55 31.82 2.46
C ALA A 322 9.08 31.85 2.67
N PHE A 323 9.67 30.69 3.01
CA PHE A 323 11.11 30.59 3.18
C PHE A 323 11.84 30.80 1.85
N GLU A 324 11.36 30.17 0.77
CA GLU A 324 11.93 30.34 -0.57
C GLU A 324 11.98 31.82 -0.99
N LEU A 325 10.91 32.59 -0.78
CA LEU A 325 10.89 34.03 -1.06
C LEU A 325 11.96 34.80 -0.26
N LEU A 326 12.06 34.53 1.04
CA LEU A 326 13.05 35.18 1.93
C LEU A 326 14.50 34.87 1.52
N ILE A 327 14.74 33.67 0.99
CA ILE A 327 16.06 33.30 0.46
C ILE A 327 16.33 33.99 -0.87
N LEU A 328 15.34 34.03 -1.77
CA LEU A 328 15.51 34.68 -3.08
C LEU A 328 15.71 36.19 -2.99
N ALA A 329 15.24 36.82 -1.90
CA ALA A 329 15.47 38.24 -1.61
C ALA A 329 16.94 38.58 -1.27
N GLU A 330 17.69 37.62 -0.72
CA GLU A 330 19.10 37.82 -0.34
C GLU A 330 20.01 37.88 -1.57
N LYS A 331 20.64 39.04 -1.77
CA LYS A 331 21.45 39.32 -2.96
C LYS A 331 22.81 38.62 -2.90
N ASP A 332 23.38 38.44 -1.71
CA ASP A 332 24.66 37.74 -1.54
C ASP A 332 24.48 36.22 -1.68
N GLU A 333 25.08 35.64 -2.71
CA GLU A 333 25.04 34.21 -2.96
C GLU A 333 25.64 33.39 -1.82
N ALA A 334 26.72 33.87 -1.20
CA ALA A 334 27.35 33.17 -0.08
C ALA A 334 26.46 33.18 1.17
N ALA A 335 25.76 34.28 1.45
CA ALA A 335 24.75 34.35 2.50
C ALA A 335 23.56 33.43 2.20
N ARG A 336 23.02 33.45 0.96
CA ARG A 336 21.94 32.53 0.56
C ARG A 336 22.30 31.07 0.79
N ASN A 337 23.45 30.63 0.26
CA ASN A 337 23.88 29.24 0.35
C ASN A 337 24.01 28.79 1.82
N ARG A 338 24.55 29.65 2.69
CA ARG A 338 24.62 29.40 4.14
C ARG A 338 23.24 29.27 4.78
N LEU A 339 22.33 30.20 4.50
CA LEU A 339 20.96 30.16 5.05
C LEU A 339 20.21 28.88 4.65
N VAL A 340 20.35 28.44 3.38
CA VAL A 340 19.74 27.19 2.92
C VAL A 340 20.39 25.99 3.61
N SER A 341 21.72 25.93 3.65
CA SER A 341 22.48 24.85 4.32
C SER A 341 22.08 24.71 5.80
N ASP A 342 22.03 25.81 6.53
CA ASP A 342 21.66 25.84 7.96
C ASP A 342 20.21 25.37 8.18
N ALA A 343 19.29 25.80 7.30
CA ALA A 343 17.90 25.37 7.35
C ALA A 343 17.73 23.87 7.07
N VAL A 344 18.46 23.33 6.10
CA VAL A 344 18.46 21.89 5.79
C VAL A 344 18.95 21.08 6.99
N MET A 345 20.05 21.51 7.61
CA MET A 345 20.58 20.85 8.81
C MET A 345 19.60 20.94 9.98
N ALA A 346 18.87 22.05 10.11
CA ALA A 346 17.82 22.20 11.12
C ALA A 346 16.63 21.28 10.85
N ASP A 347 16.17 21.19 9.60
CA ASP A 347 15.06 20.32 9.21
C ASP A 347 15.37 18.84 9.45
N ILE A 348 16.60 18.40 9.18
CA ILE A 348 17.05 17.02 9.51
C ILE A 348 16.99 16.78 11.02
N ARG A 349 17.49 17.72 11.85
CA ARG A 349 17.41 17.62 13.32
C ARG A 349 15.96 17.56 13.82
N GLU A 350 15.04 18.21 13.12
CA GLU A 350 13.61 18.22 13.41
C GLU A 350 12.83 17.08 12.75
N LYS A 351 13.53 16.11 12.13
CA LYS A 351 12.95 14.95 11.44
C LYS A 351 12.04 15.32 10.26
N ARG A 352 12.42 16.36 9.51
CA ARG A 352 11.79 16.80 8.25
C ARG A 352 12.75 16.76 7.05
N PRO A 353 13.52 15.68 6.81
CA PRO A 353 14.48 15.65 5.72
C PRO A 353 13.83 15.77 4.33
N LEU A 354 12.54 15.45 4.14
CA LEU A 354 11.85 15.74 2.87
C LEU A 354 11.73 17.24 2.58
N VAL A 355 11.47 18.04 3.62
CA VAL A 355 11.48 19.51 3.51
C VAL A 355 12.92 20.00 3.26
N GLY A 356 13.91 19.42 3.93
CA GLY A 356 15.33 19.72 3.67
C GLY A 356 15.74 19.41 2.23
N TYR A 357 15.35 18.25 1.71
CA TYR A 357 15.57 17.87 0.31
C TYR A 357 14.93 18.89 -0.65
N ASP A 358 13.68 19.27 -0.38
CA ASP A 358 12.96 20.29 -1.14
C ASP A 358 13.76 21.60 -1.25
N ARG A 359 14.32 22.07 -0.13
CA ARG A 359 15.12 23.30 -0.09
C ARG A 359 16.40 23.16 -0.91
N VAL A 360 17.16 22.08 -0.71
CA VAL A 360 18.42 21.83 -1.43
C VAL A 360 18.19 21.84 -2.92
N VAL A 361 17.19 21.08 -3.38
CA VAL A 361 16.98 20.83 -4.79
C VAL A 361 16.34 22.04 -5.48
N ASN A 362 15.35 22.69 -4.88
CA ASN A 362 14.62 23.79 -5.53
C ASN A 362 15.33 25.14 -5.47
N LEU A 363 16.15 25.39 -4.45
CA LEU A 363 16.99 26.59 -4.35
C LEU A 363 18.37 26.40 -4.97
N ALA A 364 18.61 25.24 -5.60
CA ALA A 364 19.82 24.90 -6.34
C ALA A 364 21.11 25.02 -5.52
N LEU A 365 21.08 24.60 -4.24
CA LEU A 365 22.24 24.64 -3.36
C LEU A 365 23.36 23.71 -3.91
N PRO A 366 24.52 24.23 -4.35
CA PRO A 366 25.54 23.38 -4.98
C PRO A 366 26.19 22.41 -3.97
N PRO A 367 26.43 21.13 -4.34
CA PRO A 367 27.14 20.19 -3.47
C PRO A 367 28.53 20.68 -3.02
N ALA A 368 29.23 21.43 -3.87
CA ALA A 368 30.56 21.98 -3.60
C ALA A 368 30.60 22.94 -2.40
N VAL A 369 29.50 23.62 -2.09
CA VAL A 369 29.43 24.61 -0.99
C VAL A 369 28.74 24.08 0.26
N ALA A 370 28.01 22.97 0.17
CA ALA A 370 27.17 22.45 1.25
C ALA A 370 27.19 20.91 1.34
N ILE A 371 28.37 20.30 1.15
CA ILE A 371 28.52 18.84 1.14
C ILE A 371 27.98 18.19 2.42
N ASP A 372 28.14 18.82 3.58
CA ASP A 372 27.65 18.29 4.85
C ASP A 372 26.12 18.16 4.87
N SER A 373 25.39 19.09 4.25
CA SER A 373 23.93 19.00 4.08
C SER A 373 23.53 17.81 3.20
N TYR A 374 24.26 17.59 2.09
CA TYR A 374 24.00 16.45 1.20
C TYR A 374 24.28 15.12 1.89
N LEU A 375 25.42 14.99 2.58
CA LEU A 375 25.76 13.77 3.33
C LEU A 375 24.77 13.52 4.47
N ALA A 376 24.32 14.56 5.18
CA ALA A 376 23.33 14.43 6.23
C ALA A 376 21.95 13.98 5.68
N LEU A 377 21.51 14.52 4.53
CA LEU A 377 20.29 14.07 3.86
C LEU A 377 20.41 12.61 3.38
N ILE A 378 21.52 12.27 2.73
CA ILE A 378 21.80 10.89 2.27
C ILE A 378 21.75 9.92 3.45
N HIS A 379 22.41 10.25 4.55
CA HIS A 379 22.38 9.44 5.77
C HIS A 379 20.96 9.29 6.33
N SER A 380 20.21 10.40 6.41
CA SER A 380 18.83 10.38 6.91
C SER A 380 17.90 9.51 6.04
N PHE A 381 17.98 9.64 4.72
CA PHE A 381 17.18 8.85 3.78
C PHE A 381 17.62 7.38 3.72
N SER A 382 18.92 7.11 3.85
CA SER A 382 19.46 5.75 3.95
C SER A 382 18.92 5.05 5.20
N ALA A 383 18.94 5.71 6.36
CA ALA A 383 18.38 5.17 7.59
C ALA A 383 16.86 4.93 7.52
N ALA A 384 16.15 5.69 6.69
CA ALA A 384 14.72 5.50 6.40
C ALA A 384 14.44 4.48 5.29
N GLY A 385 15.45 4.03 4.53
CA GLY A 385 15.32 3.12 3.39
C GLY A 385 14.72 3.75 2.13
N TYR A 386 14.97 5.04 1.89
CA TYR A 386 14.44 5.81 0.74
C TYR A 386 15.41 5.74 -0.45
N ASP A 387 15.53 4.56 -1.07
CA ASP A 387 16.50 4.27 -2.14
C ASP A 387 16.53 5.35 -3.25
N ASN A 388 15.37 5.78 -3.73
CA ASN A 388 15.28 6.76 -4.83
C ASN A 388 15.81 8.15 -4.43
N TYR A 389 15.58 8.60 -3.19
CA TYR A 389 16.11 9.87 -2.70
C TYR A 389 17.62 9.80 -2.48
N VAL A 390 18.11 8.69 -1.94
CA VAL A 390 19.54 8.43 -1.79
C VAL A 390 20.21 8.48 -3.17
N LYS A 391 19.67 7.74 -4.15
CA LYS A 391 20.20 7.72 -5.53
C LYS A 391 20.24 9.12 -6.15
N ALA A 392 19.16 9.89 -6.06
CA ALA A 392 19.09 11.24 -6.60
C ALA A 392 20.14 12.19 -6.00
N LEU A 393 20.33 12.18 -4.67
CA LEU A 393 21.33 13.02 -4.00
C LEU A 393 22.77 12.59 -4.32
N VAL A 394 23.01 11.28 -4.37
CA VAL A 394 24.33 10.73 -4.66
C VAL A 394 24.76 11.06 -6.08
N GLU A 395 23.83 11.02 -7.06
CA GLU A 395 24.10 11.43 -8.45
C GLU A 395 24.55 12.90 -8.54
N LEU A 396 23.96 13.79 -7.73
CA LEU A 396 24.38 15.20 -7.66
C LEU A 396 25.80 15.36 -7.10
N VAL A 397 26.12 14.65 -6.01
CA VAL A 397 27.47 14.65 -5.41
C VAL A 397 28.50 14.05 -6.37
N ALA A 398 28.18 12.94 -7.03
CA ALA A 398 29.04 12.28 -7.99
C ALA A 398 29.32 13.16 -9.21
N SER A 399 28.29 13.84 -9.74
CA SER A 399 28.43 14.80 -10.84
C SER A 399 29.36 15.96 -10.50
N ALA A 400 29.22 16.54 -9.30
CA ALA A 400 30.10 17.61 -8.82
C ALA A 400 31.56 17.14 -8.61
N THR A 401 31.75 15.89 -8.20
CA THR A 401 33.10 15.31 -8.05
C THR A 401 33.74 15.04 -9.41
N LYS A 402 32.98 14.46 -10.34
CA LYS A 402 33.39 14.18 -11.73
C LYS A 402 33.77 15.45 -12.49
N SER A 403 33.03 16.54 -12.28
CA SER A 403 33.32 17.86 -12.87
C SER A 403 34.44 18.62 -12.14
N LYS A 404 35.04 18.03 -11.09
CA LYS A 404 36.09 18.62 -10.25
C LYS A 404 35.67 19.89 -9.50
N GLN A 405 34.37 20.07 -9.30
CA GLN A 405 33.81 21.17 -8.49
C GLN A 405 33.83 20.84 -6.99
N LEU A 406 33.86 19.56 -6.64
CA LEU A 406 33.91 19.05 -5.28
C LEU A 406 35.03 18.01 -5.15
N GLN A 407 35.74 18.03 -4.04
CA GLN A 407 36.66 16.96 -3.65
C GLN A 407 36.25 16.46 -2.26
N LEU A 408 35.83 15.21 -2.16
CA LEU A 408 35.52 14.60 -0.87
C LEU A 408 36.80 14.27 -0.12
N THR A 409 36.79 14.46 1.20
CA THR A 409 37.79 13.85 2.07
C THR A 409 37.59 12.33 2.13
N ASP A 410 38.64 11.58 2.47
CA ASP A 410 38.55 10.11 2.61
C ASP A 410 37.44 9.70 3.59
N GLY A 411 37.29 10.45 4.70
CA GLY A 411 36.24 10.20 5.68
C GLY A 411 34.83 10.42 5.13
N GLN A 412 34.62 11.47 4.33
CA GLN A 412 33.34 11.74 3.67
C GLN A 412 33.01 10.69 2.61
N ALA A 413 33.99 10.27 1.82
CA ALA A 413 33.81 9.20 0.85
C ALA A 413 33.43 7.88 1.53
N VAL A 414 34.13 7.49 2.59
CA VAL A 414 33.80 6.28 3.38
C VAL A 414 32.39 6.35 3.96
N ALA A 415 31.99 7.50 4.53
CA ALA A 415 30.64 7.69 5.08
C ALA A 415 29.56 7.55 3.99
N LEU A 416 29.77 8.19 2.84
CA LEU A 416 28.87 8.10 1.69
C LEU A 416 28.71 6.65 1.21
N PHE A 417 29.82 5.92 1.03
CA PHE A 417 29.80 4.52 0.61
C PHE A 417 29.15 3.60 1.64
N ARG A 418 29.17 3.94 2.93
CA ARG A 418 28.41 3.22 3.95
C ARG A 418 26.90 3.47 3.83
N ASP A 419 26.50 4.72 3.61
CA ASP A 419 25.08 5.09 3.55
C ASP A 419 24.38 4.54 2.28
N ILE A 420 25.12 4.27 1.19
CA ILE A 420 24.55 3.68 -0.03
C ILE A 420 24.50 2.14 -0.03
N GLU A 421 24.92 1.46 1.05
CA GLU A 421 24.80 0.00 1.20
C GLU A 421 23.33 -0.48 1.14
N ILE A 422 22.37 0.42 1.32
CA ILE A 422 20.94 0.15 1.22
C ILE A 422 20.46 -0.01 -0.23
N LEU A 423 21.19 0.56 -1.20
CA LEU A 423 20.74 0.61 -2.59
C LEU A 423 20.79 -0.78 -3.23
N ARG A 424 19.64 -1.22 -3.73
CA ARG A 424 19.48 -2.49 -4.46
C ARG A 424 19.89 -2.34 -5.93
N ASP A 425 21.03 -1.71 -6.15
CA ASP A 425 21.61 -1.42 -7.48
C ASP A 425 23.14 -1.49 -7.38
N PRO A 426 23.71 -2.71 -7.34
CA PRO A 426 25.15 -2.88 -7.18
C PRO A 426 25.94 -2.36 -8.39
N ALA A 427 25.30 -2.30 -9.57
CA ALA A 427 25.90 -1.71 -10.77
C ALA A 427 26.10 -0.19 -10.60
N PHE A 428 25.09 0.51 -10.09
CA PHE A 428 25.18 1.92 -9.75
C PHE A 428 26.28 2.19 -8.71
N ILE A 429 26.31 1.43 -7.61
CA ILE A 429 27.34 1.58 -6.57
C ILE A 429 28.75 1.44 -7.15
N ARG A 430 28.98 0.42 -8.00
CA ARG A 430 30.28 0.21 -8.64
C ARG A 430 30.68 1.38 -9.56
N ALA A 431 29.74 1.92 -10.33
CA ALA A 431 29.99 3.07 -11.21
C ALA A 431 30.43 4.31 -10.41
N LEU A 432 29.81 4.57 -9.26
CA LEU A 432 30.18 5.70 -8.38
C LEU A 432 31.63 5.64 -7.88
N GLY A 433 32.19 4.43 -7.70
CA GLY A 433 33.58 4.28 -7.28
C GLY A 433 34.56 4.98 -8.23
N GLN A 434 34.27 4.94 -9.53
CA GLN A 434 35.06 5.59 -10.58
C GLN A 434 34.95 7.12 -10.51
N ASP A 435 33.74 7.63 -10.22
CA ASP A 435 33.46 9.07 -10.22
C ASP A 435 33.87 9.76 -8.90
N ILE A 436 33.85 9.06 -7.76
CA ILE A 436 34.02 9.68 -6.42
C ILE A 436 35.44 9.46 -5.83
N THR A 437 35.99 8.25 -5.92
CA THR A 437 37.20 7.89 -5.15
C THR A 437 38.41 7.55 -5.99
N GLY A 438 38.22 7.13 -7.25
CA GLY A 438 39.29 6.61 -8.10
C GLY A 438 39.83 5.22 -7.69
N ASP A 439 39.57 4.77 -6.46
CA ASP A 439 39.85 3.42 -5.98
C ASP A 439 38.61 2.51 -6.10
N ALA A 440 38.68 1.51 -6.97
CA ALA A 440 37.59 0.58 -7.20
C ALA A 440 37.29 -0.34 -6.00
N LYS A 441 38.17 -0.43 -4.99
CA LYS A 441 38.03 -1.38 -3.89
C LYS A 441 36.84 -1.05 -2.98
N ILE A 442 36.65 0.23 -2.62
CA ILE A 442 35.60 0.63 -1.67
C ILE A 442 34.20 0.41 -2.25
N SER A 443 33.99 0.74 -3.53
CA SER A 443 32.71 0.56 -4.20
C SER A 443 32.38 -0.92 -4.44
N GLN A 444 33.39 -1.76 -4.69
CA GLN A 444 33.20 -3.21 -4.80
C GLN A 444 32.75 -3.83 -3.47
N ILE A 445 33.36 -3.45 -2.36
CA ILE A 445 32.96 -3.93 -1.02
C ILE A 445 31.55 -3.45 -0.68
N THR A 446 31.24 -2.17 -0.91
CA THR A 446 29.90 -1.62 -0.67
C THR A 446 28.84 -2.32 -1.51
N ALA A 447 29.09 -2.55 -2.80
CA ALA A 447 28.15 -3.25 -3.67
C ALA A 447 27.87 -4.67 -3.17
N LEU A 448 28.91 -5.39 -2.71
CA LEU A 448 28.74 -6.73 -2.16
C LEU A 448 27.95 -6.73 -0.84
N ARG A 449 28.15 -5.73 0.03
CA ARG A 449 27.31 -5.56 1.23
C ARG A 449 25.85 -5.32 0.87
N ALA A 450 25.59 -4.49 -0.14
CA ALA A 450 24.26 -4.22 -0.63
C ALA A 450 23.57 -5.48 -1.17
N ASP A 451 24.27 -6.28 -1.97
CA ASP A 451 23.76 -7.56 -2.48
C ASP A 451 23.39 -8.53 -1.33
N VAL A 452 24.26 -8.65 -0.32
CA VAL A 452 24.02 -9.50 0.86
C VAL A 452 22.80 -9.03 1.66
N ARG A 453 22.55 -7.72 1.76
CA ARG A 453 21.37 -7.16 2.44
C ARG A 453 20.09 -7.37 1.62
N ALA A 454 20.16 -7.14 0.31
CA ALA A 454 19.00 -7.13 -0.58
C ALA A 454 18.29 -8.48 -0.69
N VAL A 455 19.01 -9.59 -0.54
CA VAL A 455 18.46 -10.95 -0.72
C VAL A 455 17.30 -11.28 0.25
N PHE A 456 17.22 -10.61 1.39
CA PHE A 456 16.17 -10.86 2.38
C PHE A 456 14.89 -10.06 2.11
N SER A 457 14.94 -9.11 1.16
CA SER A 457 13.83 -8.25 0.76
C SER A 457 13.35 -8.55 -0.66
N LEU A 458 13.71 -9.72 -1.19
CA LEU A 458 13.27 -10.19 -2.50
C LEU A 458 11.74 -10.29 -2.58
N PRO A 459 11.17 -10.18 -3.78
CA PRO A 459 9.75 -10.46 -4.00
C PRO A 459 9.30 -11.78 -3.36
N VAL A 460 8.03 -11.81 -2.95
CA VAL A 460 7.40 -12.93 -2.24
C VAL A 460 7.44 -14.27 -2.99
N ASP A 461 7.60 -14.23 -4.30
CA ASP A 461 7.68 -15.38 -5.20
C ASP A 461 9.12 -15.81 -5.52
N GLN A 462 10.13 -15.14 -4.96
CA GLN A 462 11.53 -15.42 -5.19
C GLN A 462 12.20 -16.04 -3.95
N PRO A 463 12.83 -17.22 -4.08
CA PRO A 463 13.58 -17.83 -2.98
C PRO A 463 14.90 -17.13 -2.73
N VAL A 464 15.37 -17.22 -1.49
CA VAL A 464 16.72 -16.75 -1.12
C VAL A 464 17.76 -17.52 -1.95
N GLY A 465 18.64 -16.79 -2.63
CA GLY A 465 19.64 -17.35 -3.55
C GLY A 465 19.11 -17.67 -4.96
N ALA A 466 17.94 -17.16 -5.34
CA ALA A 466 17.47 -17.21 -6.73
C ALA A 466 18.44 -16.51 -7.69
N GLU A 467 19.04 -15.41 -7.24
CA GLU A 467 20.12 -14.71 -7.94
C GLU A 467 21.44 -14.97 -7.23
N ILE A 468 22.46 -15.36 -8.01
CA ILE A 468 23.80 -15.64 -7.49
C ILE A 468 24.53 -14.33 -7.17
N ILE A 469 24.99 -14.19 -5.93
CA ILE A 469 25.84 -13.08 -5.52
C ILE A 469 27.28 -13.37 -5.97
N ALA A 470 27.75 -12.61 -6.96
CA ALA A 470 29.12 -12.71 -7.43
C ALA A 470 30.09 -12.05 -6.43
N THR A 471 31.20 -12.72 -6.17
CA THR A 471 32.27 -12.20 -5.29
C THR A 471 33.47 -11.78 -6.14
N GLY A 472 34.00 -10.58 -5.85
CA GLY A 472 35.15 -10.00 -6.56
C GLY A 472 36.42 -10.04 -5.72
N PRO A 473 37.58 -9.68 -6.30
CA PRO A 473 38.88 -9.73 -5.62
C PRO A 473 39.00 -8.79 -4.41
N ALA A 474 38.10 -7.81 -4.28
CA ALA A 474 38.03 -6.89 -3.14
C ALA A 474 37.18 -7.41 -1.96
N ALA A 475 36.51 -8.56 -2.07
CA ALA A 475 35.67 -9.10 -1.00
C ALA A 475 36.49 -9.34 0.27
N THR A 476 35.89 -9.12 1.46
CA THR A 476 36.49 -9.58 2.73
C THR A 476 36.04 -11.00 3.03
N LYS A 477 36.77 -11.73 3.88
CA LYS A 477 36.43 -13.14 4.20
C LYS A 477 34.97 -13.33 4.62
N ALA A 478 34.45 -12.49 5.50
CA ALA A 478 33.07 -12.57 5.99
C ALA A 478 32.02 -12.30 4.90
N LEU A 479 32.28 -11.36 3.98
CA LEU A 479 31.39 -11.10 2.86
C LEU A 479 31.43 -12.23 1.83
N GLN A 480 32.61 -12.82 1.59
CA GLN A 480 32.75 -14.03 0.78
C GLN A 480 31.92 -15.17 1.36
N VAL A 481 32.03 -15.41 2.68
CA VAL A 481 31.25 -16.44 3.37
C VAL A 481 29.77 -16.15 3.27
N ALA A 482 29.33 -14.92 3.54
CA ALA A 482 27.92 -14.56 3.46
C ALA A 482 27.34 -14.82 2.06
N ALA A 483 28.04 -14.37 1.01
CA ALA A 483 27.64 -14.60 -0.37
C ALA A 483 27.57 -16.09 -0.72
N SER A 484 28.60 -16.88 -0.38
CA SER A 484 28.60 -18.34 -0.61
C SER A 484 27.43 -19.03 0.10
N LEU A 485 27.18 -18.70 1.37
CA LEU A 485 26.07 -19.31 2.12
C LEU A 485 24.69 -18.93 1.55
N ILE A 486 24.52 -17.69 1.08
CA ILE A 486 23.31 -17.25 0.38
C ILE A 486 23.12 -18.05 -0.93
N ASN A 487 24.20 -18.20 -1.71
CA ASN A 487 24.23 -18.96 -2.96
C ASN A 487 24.03 -20.47 -2.74
N GLY A 488 24.06 -20.96 -1.50
CA GLY A 488 23.87 -22.36 -1.17
C GLY A 488 25.15 -23.19 -1.18
N GLU A 489 26.32 -22.56 -1.03
CA GLU A 489 27.65 -23.19 -1.12
C GLU A 489 28.44 -23.05 0.19
N VAL A 490 29.26 -24.05 0.50
CA VAL A 490 30.27 -23.96 1.57
C VAL A 490 31.54 -23.35 0.97
N PRO A 491 32.01 -22.19 1.44
CA PRO A 491 33.20 -21.54 0.87
C PRO A 491 34.47 -22.37 1.13
N ASP A 492 35.36 -22.42 0.13
CA ASP A 492 36.64 -23.13 0.23
C ASP A 492 37.59 -22.41 1.21
N ALA A 493 38.08 -23.15 2.20
CA ALA A 493 39.00 -22.62 3.21
C ALA A 493 40.35 -22.15 2.62
N ALA A 494 40.83 -22.76 1.52
CA ALA A 494 42.03 -22.33 0.84
C ALA A 494 41.81 -20.97 0.15
N VAL A 495 40.67 -20.79 -0.51
CA VAL A 495 40.28 -19.51 -1.12
C VAL A 495 40.13 -18.42 -0.06
N LEU A 496 39.48 -18.73 1.07
CA LEU A 496 39.34 -17.79 2.18
C LEU A 496 40.68 -17.39 2.80
N ALA A 497 41.72 -18.23 2.73
CA ALA A 497 43.04 -17.91 3.27
C ALA A 497 43.76 -16.82 2.45
N GLU A 498 43.42 -16.67 1.17
CA GLU A 498 43.99 -15.68 0.25
C GLU A 498 43.26 -14.33 0.27
N ILE A 499 42.14 -14.24 1.00
CA ILE A 499 41.26 -13.07 1.06
C ILE A 499 41.56 -12.19 2.29
N ASP A 500 41.44 -10.87 2.14
CA ASP A 500 41.62 -9.88 3.20
C ASP A 500 40.72 -10.13 4.43
N SER A 501 41.27 -9.91 5.63
CA SER A 501 40.54 -10.03 6.89
C SER A 501 39.34 -9.08 6.97
N SER A 502 38.28 -9.52 7.66
CA SER A 502 37.06 -8.73 7.82
C SER A 502 37.11 -7.78 9.00
N ASN A 503 36.48 -6.61 8.82
CA ASN A 503 36.18 -5.70 9.94
C ASN A 503 34.95 -6.21 10.72
N ALA A 504 34.70 -5.60 11.90
CA ALA A 504 33.58 -5.97 12.75
C ALA A 504 32.20 -5.80 12.09
N GLY A 505 32.05 -4.84 11.17
CA GLY A 505 30.80 -4.61 10.42
C GLY A 505 30.46 -5.77 9.49
N ASP A 506 31.43 -6.28 8.73
CA ASP A 506 31.24 -7.42 7.84
C ASP A 506 30.94 -8.71 8.63
N ILE A 507 31.60 -8.89 9.78
CA ILE A 507 31.34 -10.00 10.70
C ILE A 507 29.91 -9.94 11.27
N ALA A 508 29.45 -8.73 11.65
CA ALA A 508 28.09 -8.52 12.10
C ALA A 508 27.06 -8.79 10.99
N LEU A 509 27.34 -8.36 9.75
CA LEU A 509 26.48 -8.64 8.60
C LEU A 509 26.40 -10.15 8.30
N LEU A 510 27.53 -10.87 8.38
CA LEU A 510 27.54 -12.34 8.28
C LEU A 510 26.67 -12.99 9.36
N SER A 511 26.77 -12.54 10.60
CA SER A 511 25.94 -13.04 11.71
C SER A 511 24.45 -12.78 11.47
N GLN A 512 24.08 -11.58 10.99
CA GLN A 512 22.70 -11.24 10.62
C GLN A 512 22.19 -12.11 9.46
N ALA A 513 23.00 -12.31 8.43
CA ALA A 513 22.67 -13.18 7.31
C ALA A 513 22.48 -14.62 7.77
N ALA A 514 23.33 -15.14 8.66
CA ALA A 514 23.20 -16.50 9.21
C ALA A 514 21.89 -16.67 10.01
N ALA A 515 21.49 -15.67 10.80
CA ALA A 515 20.21 -15.69 11.51
C ALA A 515 19.01 -15.79 10.58
N ARG A 516 19.02 -15.04 9.47
CA ARG A 516 17.96 -15.07 8.44
C ARG A 516 17.99 -16.36 7.62
N LEU A 517 19.17 -16.84 7.22
CA LEU A 517 19.33 -18.10 6.50
C LEU A 517 18.86 -19.30 7.32
N TRP A 518 18.98 -19.28 8.65
CA TRP A 518 18.43 -20.35 9.50
C TRP A 518 16.91 -20.50 9.39
N GLN A 519 16.21 -19.39 9.17
CA GLN A 519 14.76 -19.35 8.95
C GLN A 519 14.36 -19.90 7.57
N TYR A 520 15.34 -20.19 6.69
CA TYR A 520 15.13 -20.86 5.42
C TYR A 520 15.67 -22.30 5.51
N ALA A 521 14.77 -23.28 5.65
CA ALA A 521 15.15 -24.63 6.06
C ALA A 521 16.20 -25.32 5.16
N SER A 522 16.20 -25.02 3.86
CA SER A 522 17.18 -25.57 2.90
C SER A 522 18.63 -25.12 3.16
N ARG A 523 18.84 -24.12 4.02
CA ARG A 523 20.17 -23.62 4.39
C ARG A 523 20.67 -24.12 5.75
N ARG A 524 19.83 -24.78 6.56
CA ARG A 524 20.20 -25.24 7.92
C ARG A 524 21.36 -26.24 7.91
N GLU A 525 21.36 -27.18 6.97
CA GLU A 525 22.46 -28.14 6.78
C GLU A 525 23.76 -27.43 6.40
N LEU A 526 23.70 -26.54 5.42
CA LEU A 526 24.83 -25.76 4.94
C LEU A 526 25.50 -24.95 6.07
N LEU A 527 24.70 -24.27 6.88
CA LEU A 527 25.18 -23.53 8.05
C LEU A 527 25.86 -24.45 9.07
N THR A 528 25.34 -25.67 9.25
CA THR A 528 25.92 -26.68 10.15
C THR A 528 27.27 -27.17 9.64
N GLU A 529 27.36 -27.48 8.35
CA GLU A 529 28.61 -27.90 7.70
C GLU A 529 29.69 -26.83 7.80
N PHE A 530 29.33 -25.55 7.57
CA PHE A 530 30.27 -24.45 7.69
C PHE A 530 30.85 -24.31 9.11
N VAL A 531 30.02 -24.42 10.15
CA VAL A 531 30.47 -24.34 11.55
C VAL A 531 31.40 -25.51 11.93
N ARG A 532 31.17 -26.71 11.38
CA ARG A 532 32.06 -27.88 11.55
C ARG A 532 33.34 -27.79 10.71
N GLY A 533 33.36 -26.91 9.71
CA GLY A 533 34.45 -26.77 8.75
C GLY A 533 35.75 -26.24 9.34
N ARG A 534 36.73 -26.02 8.46
CA ARG A 534 38.10 -25.59 8.81
C ARG A 534 38.36 -24.10 8.61
N ALA A 535 37.32 -23.30 8.35
CA ALA A 535 37.44 -21.85 8.23
C ALA A 535 37.90 -21.19 9.55
N ASP A 536 38.30 -19.91 9.48
CA ASP A 536 38.72 -19.12 10.63
C ASP A 536 37.69 -19.20 11.77
N VAL A 537 38.17 -19.35 13.01
CA VAL A 537 37.33 -19.52 14.21
C VAL A 537 36.32 -18.38 14.34
N ASP A 538 36.75 -17.13 14.10
CA ASP A 538 35.89 -15.94 14.23
C ASP A 538 34.70 -15.96 13.26
N LEU A 539 34.90 -16.46 12.03
CA LEU A 539 33.84 -16.57 11.02
C LEU A 539 32.83 -17.66 11.41
N ARG A 540 33.33 -18.82 11.87
CA ARG A 540 32.48 -19.91 12.36
C ARG A 540 31.70 -19.48 13.61
N GLN A 541 32.36 -18.75 14.51
CA GLN A 541 31.74 -18.15 15.70
C GLN A 541 30.66 -17.13 15.32
N ALA A 542 30.89 -16.28 14.31
CA ALA A 542 29.90 -15.32 13.83
C ALA A 542 28.63 -16.00 13.30
N VAL A 543 28.77 -17.05 12.47
CA VAL A 543 27.64 -17.85 11.98
C VAL A 543 26.90 -18.53 13.13
N ALA A 544 27.64 -19.15 14.06
CA ALA A 544 27.06 -19.79 15.24
C ALA A 544 26.27 -18.80 16.12
N LEU A 545 26.81 -17.60 16.35
CA LEU A 545 26.16 -16.55 17.13
C LEU A 545 24.89 -16.02 16.48
N GLY A 546 24.91 -15.88 15.15
CA GLY A 546 23.75 -15.45 14.35
C GLY A 546 22.60 -16.45 14.42
N VAL A 547 22.88 -17.73 14.13
CA VAL A 547 21.88 -18.80 14.18
C VAL A 547 21.27 -18.94 15.57
N THR A 548 22.10 -19.01 16.61
CA THR A 548 21.62 -19.13 18.01
C THR A 548 21.01 -17.84 18.57
N GLY A 549 21.28 -16.71 17.92
CA GLY A 549 20.65 -15.42 18.21
C GLY A 549 19.19 -15.35 17.80
N PHE A 550 18.77 -16.13 16.80
CA PHE A 550 17.36 -16.23 16.43
C PHE A 550 16.52 -16.75 17.60
N ALA A 551 15.52 -15.96 18.02
CA ALA A 551 14.74 -16.24 19.23
C ALA A 551 14.01 -17.60 19.17
N GLY A 552 13.57 -18.03 17.99
CA GLY A 552 12.95 -19.35 17.75
C GLY A 552 13.93 -20.50 17.51
N PHE A 553 15.24 -20.33 17.75
CA PHE A 553 16.22 -21.42 17.58
C PHE A 553 15.94 -22.60 18.53
N ARG A 554 15.54 -23.73 17.95
CA ARG A 554 15.28 -24.99 18.67
C ARG A 554 16.45 -25.95 18.52
N GLY A 555 17.35 -25.98 19.51
CA GLY A 555 18.58 -26.79 19.48
C GLY A 555 18.43 -28.25 19.94
N THR A 556 17.23 -28.71 20.26
CA THR A 556 17.01 -29.97 20.99
C THR A 556 16.68 -31.17 20.11
N GLU A 557 16.35 -30.94 18.84
CA GLU A 557 15.95 -31.97 17.88
C GLU A 557 16.29 -31.58 16.43
N GLY A 558 16.21 -32.57 15.53
CA GLY A 558 16.43 -32.40 14.10
C GLY A 558 17.75 -31.69 13.77
N ARG A 559 17.70 -30.80 12.77
CA ARG A 559 18.86 -30.00 12.33
C ARG A 559 19.40 -29.07 13.44
N GLY A 560 18.57 -28.69 14.41
CA GLY A 560 19.01 -27.88 15.54
C GLY A 560 19.95 -28.65 16.47
N ALA A 561 19.67 -29.93 16.73
CA ALA A 561 20.56 -30.79 17.51
C ALA A 561 21.92 -31.01 16.82
N ASP A 562 21.91 -31.19 15.50
CA ASP A 562 23.15 -31.28 14.70
C ASP A 562 23.98 -30.00 14.78
N PHE A 563 23.31 -28.84 14.74
CA PHE A 563 23.95 -27.53 14.89
C PHE A 563 24.52 -27.33 16.29
N VAL A 564 23.79 -27.73 17.35
CA VAL A 564 24.29 -27.72 18.74
C VAL A 564 25.54 -28.58 18.89
N ALA A 565 25.59 -29.76 18.28
CA ALA A 565 26.79 -30.60 18.29
C ALA A 565 27.97 -29.89 17.60
N ALA A 566 27.75 -29.23 16.46
CA ALA A 566 28.77 -28.44 15.77
C ALA A 566 29.31 -27.27 16.63
N ILE A 567 28.43 -26.61 17.40
CA ILE A 567 28.85 -25.58 18.36
C ILE A 567 29.71 -26.19 19.46
N GLY A 568 29.35 -27.37 19.98
CA GLY A 568 30.13 -28.08 20.99
C GLY A 568 31.57 -28.34 20.57
N ASP A 569 31.79 -28.71 19.31
CA ASP A 569 33.13 -28.92 18.73
C ASP A 569 33.90 -27.59 18.54
N LEU A 570 33.20 -26.50 18.22
CA LEU A 570 33.77 -25.16 18.05
C LEU A 570 34.13 -24.50 19.39
N LEU A 571 33.35 -24.75 20.44
CA LEU A 571 33.37 -24.01 21.72
C LEU A 571 34.75 -23.94 22.39
N PRO A 572 35.60 -25.00 22.40
CA PRO A 572 36.94 -24.93 22.99
C PRO A 572 37.89 -23.96 22.30
N SER A 573 37.60 -23.57 21.05
CA SER A 573 38.41 -22.64 20.27
C SER A 573 37.91 -21.19 20.34
N THR A 574 36.71 -20.95 20.89
CA THR A 574 36.15 -19.59 21.02
C THR A 574 36.57 -18.95 22.33
N SER A 575 36.52 -17.62 22.38
CA SER A 575 36.85 -16.85 23.58
C SER A 575 35.94 -15.62 23.77
N GLY A 576 36.07 -14.95 24.91
CA GLY A 576 35.35 -13.72 25.22
C GLY A 576 33.84 -13.88 25.35
N GLU A 577 33.10 -12.82 25.03
CA GLU A 577 31.63 -12.79 25.16
C GLU A 577 30.94 -13.83 24.28
N GLY A 578 31.40 -14.03 23.04
CA GLY A 578 30.77 -14.98 22.14
C GLY A 578 30.93 -16.44 22.60
N HIS A 579 32.00 -16.79 23.32
CA HIS A 579 32.09 -18.09 23.99
C HIS A 579 30.95 -18.25 25.01
N THR A 580 30.75 -17.26 25.87
CA THR A 580 29.68 -17.28 26.89
C THR A 580 28.29 -17.40 26.27
N LEU A 581 28.02 -16.67 25.19
CA LEU A 581 26.73 -16.71 24.49
C LEU A 581 26.46 -18.08 23.85
N LEU A 582 27.47 -18.68 23.19
CA LEU A 582 27.35 -20.00 22.59
C LEU A 582 27.20 -21.10 23.64
N ALA A 583 28.01 -21.05 24.69
CA ALA A 583 27.95 -21.96 25.83
C ALA A 583 26.55 -21.96 26.46
N ALA A 584 25.97 -20.77 26.66
CA ALA A 584 24.61 -20.60 27.15
C ALA A 584 23.54 -21.17 26.19
N SER A 585 23.67 -20.94 24.88
CA SER A 585 22.74 -21.48 23.86
C SER A 585 22.68 -23.00 23.80
N ILE A 586 23.73 -23.70 24.27
CA ILE A 586 23.78 -25.17 24.30
C ILE A 586 23.77 -25.76 25.71
N GLY A 587 23.64 -24.91 26.74
CA GLY A 587 23.60 -25.31 28.14
C GLY A 587 24.91 -25.88 28.70
N GLN A 588 26.08 -25.47 28.17
CA GLN A 588 27.40 -25.90 28.65
C GLN A 588 28.12 -24.80 29.43
N GLY A 589 28.94 -25.16 30.42
CA GLY A 589 29.86 -24.22 31.09
C GLY A 589 29.21 -23.03 31.82
N THR A 590 27.89 -23.05 32.03
CA THR A 590 27.14 -21.92 32.59
C THR A 590 27.14 -21.92 34.11
N GLU A 591 27.86 -20.97 34.72
CA GLU A 591 27.66 -20.64 36.13
C GLU A 591 26.37 -19.82 36.27
N LEU A 592 25.25 -20.51 36.54
CA LEU A 592 23.90 -19.94 36.67
C LEU A 592 23.84 -18.57 37.40
N PRO A 593 24.51 -18.35 38.56
CA PRO A 593 24.43 -17.06 39.26
C PRO A 593 25.06 -15.87 38.51
N LYS A 594 25.94 -16.13 37.54
CA LYS A 594 26.69 -15.11 36.79
C LYS A 594 26.06 -14.73 35.45
N LEU A 595 25.06 -15.48 34.96
CA LEU A 595 24.39 -15.17 33.69
C LEU A 595 23.50 -13.93 33.82
N ARG A 596 23.59 -13.02 32.84
CA ARG A 596 22.80 -11.78 32.72
C ARG A 596 22.53 -11.51 31.24
N GLY A 597 21.51 -10.69 30.94
CA GLY A 597 21.18 -10.25 29.59
C GLY A 597 21.01 -11.40 28.60
N GLU A 598 21.57 -11.24 27.40
CA GLU A 598 21.39 -12.19 26.28
C GLU A 598 21.88 -13.62 26.60
N ALA A 599 22.93 -13.79 27.41
CA ALA A 599 23.40 -15.10 27.82
C ALA A 599 22.35 -15.84 28.68
N LEU A 600 21.69 -15.13 29.59
CA LEU A 600 20.60 -15.68 30.38
C LEU A 600 19.40 -16.03 29.50
N SER A 601 19.01 -15.14 28.58
CA SER A 601 17.91 -15.38 27.64
C SER A 601 18.16 -16.61 26.77
N ARG A 602 19.38 -16.80 26.28
CA ARG A 602 19.79 -17.98 25.50
C ARG A 602 19.70 -19.28 26.32
N TYR A 603 20.16 -19.24 27.57
CA TYR A 603 20.06 -20.39 28.47
C TYR A 603 18.61 -20.71 28.83
N ALA A 604 17.77 -19.70 29.07
CA ALA A 604 16.33 -19.88 29.29
C ALA A 604 15.65 -20.52 28.08
N ARG A 605 15.95 -20.05 26.85
CA ARG A 605 15.46 -20.67 25.60
C ARG A 605 15.88 -22.14 25.50
N TYR A 606 17.14 -22.45 25.86
CA TYR A 606 17.63 -23.83 25.87
C TYR A 606 16.82 -24.72 26.85
N LEU A 607 16.54 -24.24 28.08
CA LEU A 607 15.70 -24.98 29.03
C LEU A 607 14.27 -25.16 28.51
N ALA A 608 13.66 -24.08 28.02
CA ALA A 608 12.30 -24.07 27.49
C ALA A 608 12.15 -25.02 26.29
N ALA A 609 13.11 -25.04 25.36
CA ALA A 609 13.15 -25.96 24.23
C ALA A 609 13.27 -27.45 24.63
N ARG A 610 13.68 -27.75 25.87
CA ARG A 610 13.70 -29.10 26.47
C ARG A 610 12.46 -29.40 27.32
N GLY A 611 11.51 -28.47 27.42
CA GLY A 611 10.37 -28.56 28.33
C GLY A 611 10.78 -28.52 29.81
N GLN A 612 11.97 -27.99 30.12
CA GLN A 612 12.43 -27.83 31.50
C GLN A 612 11.96 -26.50 32.06
N SER A 613 11.61 -26.49 33.35
CA SER A 613 11.15 -25.26 34.01
C SER A 613 12.26 -24.20 34.04
N VAL A 614 11.92 -22.99 33.61
CA VAL A 614 12.77 -21.79 33.76
C VAL A 614 12.65 -21.15 35.15
N ALA A 615 11.75 -21.63 36.01
CA ALA A 615 11.56 -21.10 37.36
C ALA A 615 12.83 -21.05 38.25
N PRO A 616 13.81 -21.96 38.12
CA PRO A 616 15.08 -21.83 38.85
C PRO A 616 15.87 -20.55 38.51
N LEU A 617 15.54 -19.88 37.40
CA LEU A 617 16.11 -18.59 37.01
C LEU A 617 15.44 -17.40 37.70
N ALA A 618 14.43 -17.61 38.55
CA ALA A 618 13.59 -16.56 39.16
C ALA A 618 14.31 -15.60 40.14
N ALA A 619 15.59 -15.83 40.46
CA ALA A 619 16.39 -14.99 41.35
C ALA A 619 17.23 -13.90 40.62
N VAL A 620 16.79 -13.49 39.42
CA VAL A 620 17.46 -12.48 38.59
C VAL A 620 16.80 -11.10 38.72
N ALA A 621 17.51 -10.05 38.30
CA ALA A 621 16.98 -8.69 38.29
C ALA A 621 15.72 -8.58 37.40
N ASP A 622 14.84 -7.60 37.65
CA ASP A 622 13.55 -7.48 36.95
C ASP A 622 13.68 -7.44 35.42
N ALA A 623 14.67 -6.72 34.88
CA ALA A 623 14.92 -6.64 33.44
C ALA A 623 15.35 -7.99 32.82
N ASP A 624 16.05 -8.83 33.58
CA ASP A 624 16.49 -10.16 33.15
C ASP A 624 15.34 -11.18 33.25
N LYS A 625 14.48 -11.05 34.26
CA LYS A 625 13.29 -11.90 34.44
C LYS A 625 12.35 -11.80 33.23
N VAL A 626 12.14 -10.58 32.75
CA VAL A 626 11.39 -10.22 31.56
C VAL A 626 11.87 -11.01 30.32
N ALA A 627 13.18 -11.13 30.14
CA ALA A 627 13.75 -11.86 29.01
C ALA A 627 13.65 -13.39 29.16
N VAL A 628 13.70 -13.90 30.40
CA VAL A 628 13.46 -15.32 30.71
C VAL A 628 12.02 -15.73 30.42
N GLU A 629 11.05 -14.88 30.80
CA GLU A 629 9.63 -15.14 30.56
C GLU A 629 9.29 -15.14 29.06
N GLU A 630 9.87 -14.22 28.28
CA GLU A 630 9.73 -14.23 26.81
C GLU A 630 10.36 -15.47 26.17
N ALA A 631 11.55 -15.85 26.64
CA ALA A 631 12.24 -17.04 26.18
C ALA A 631 11.39 -18.31 26.39
N ASP A 632 10.71 -18.44 27.53
CA ASP A 632 9.80 -19.55 27.78
C ASP A 632 8.56 -19.48 26.88
N ALA A 633 7.95 -18.29 26.77
CA ALA A 633 6.70 -18.08 26.05
C ALA A 633 6.76 -18.48 24.57
N ILE A 634 7.93 -18.34 23.93
CA ILE A 634 8.18 -18.76 22.55
C ILE A 634 7.96 -20.27 22.35
N PHE A 635 8.33 -21.10 23.34
CA PHE A 635 8.24 -22.56 23.27
C PHE A 635 7.01 -23.12 23.99
N SER A 636 6.47 -22.40 24.97
CA SER A 636 5.32 -22.82 25.78
C SER A 636 4.02 -22.14 25.30
N ASN A 637 3.47 -21.21 26.08
CA ASN A 637 2.32 -20.38 25.75
C ASN A 637 2.74 -18.89 25.70
N ILE A 638 2.12 -18.13 24.80
CA ILE A 638 2.48 -16.73 24.55
C ILE A 638 1.86 -15.74 25.56
N ASP A 639 1.14 -16.22 26.58
CA ASP A 639 0.27 -15.41 27.44
C ASP A 639 1.04 -14.30 28.18
N VAL A 640 2.16 -14.65 28.81
CA VAL A 640 2.97 -13.70 29.59
C VAL A 640 3.61 -12.66 28.66
N ALA A 641 4.20 -13.11 27.55
CA ALA A 641 4.81 -12.23 26.57
C ALA A 641 3.79 -11.26 25.96
N THR A 642 2.66 -11.76 25.48
CA THR A 642 1.59 -10.93 24.88
C THR A 642 0.99 -9.95 25.89
N THR A 643 0.77 -10.36 27.15
CA THR A 643 0.30 -9.46 28.22
C THR A 643 1.26 -8.30 28.45
N ARG A 644 2.57 -8.57 28.47
CA ARG A 644 3.59 -7.53 28.63
C ARG A 644 3.66 -6.62 27.40
N LEU A 645 3.72 -7.17 26.20
CA LEU A 645 3.88 -6.40 24.97
C LEU A 645 2.73 -5.41 24.75
N LYS A 646 1.49 -5.78 25.13
CA LYS A 646 0.34 -4.87 25.15
C LYS A 646 0.54 -3.60 25.99
N THR A 647 1.44 -3.60 26.97
CA THR A 647 1.72 -2.44 27.83
C THR A 647 2.73 -1.44 27.23
N VAL A 648 3.41 -1.82 26.14
CA VAL A 648 4.36 -0.93 25.44
C VAL A 648 3.58 0.18 24.76
N SER A 649 3.78 1.43 25.15
CA SER A 649 3.02 2.57 24.64
C SER A 649 3.43 3.00 23.22
N ASP A 650 4.73 2.95 22.91
CA ASP A 650 5.23 3.22 21.56
C ASP A 650 4.82 2.10 20.60
N TYR A 651 3.94 2.42 19.65
CA TYR A 651 3.43 1.43 18.70
C TYR A 651 4.55 0.85 17.83
N LYS A 652 5.58 1.62 17.46
CA LYS A 652 6.65 1.11 16.60
C LYS A 652 7.45 0.04 17.32
N ALA A 653 7.85 0.31 18.57
CA ALA A 653 8.48 -0.70 19.42
C ALA A 653 7.56 -1.90 19.62
N ARG A 654 6.28 -1.69 19.96
CA ARG A 654 5.31 -2.77 20.20
C ARG A 654 5.11 -3.68 18.98
N VAL A 655 4.87 -3.10 17.80
CA VAL A 655 4.76 -3.85 16.54
C VAL A 655 6.04 -4.62 16.24
N GLY A 656 7.20 -4.01 16.42
CA GLY A 656 8.49 -4.68 16.24
C GLY A 656 8.68 -5.88 17.19
N GLU A 657 8.32 -5.73 18.47
CA GLU A 657 8.38 -6.83 19.43
C GLU A 657 7.39 -7.96 19.13
N PHE A 658 6.16 -7.62 18.78
CA PHE A 658 5.17 -8.61 18.36
C PHE A 658 5.60 -9.34 17.09
N ARG A 659 6.18 -8.62 16.12
CA ARG A 659 6.76 -9.23 14.93
C ARG A 659 7.86 -10.23 15.27
N ARG A 660 8.79 -9.87 16.18
CA ARG A 660 9.84 -10.79 16.65
C ARG A 660 9.26 -12.02 17.34
N LEU A 661 8.24 -11.84 18.20
CA LEU A 661 7.54 -12.94 18.86
C LEU A 661 6.84 -13.86 17.84
N ALA A 662 6.16 -13.29 16.84
CA ALA A 662 5.47 -14.03 15.79
C ALA A 662 6.45 -14.85 14.94
N GLU A 663 7.56 -14.25 14.47
CA GLU A 663 8.62 -14.97 13.74
C GLU A 663 9.23 -16.10 14.57
N ALA A 664 9.53 -15.84 15.85
CA ALA A 664 10.10 -16.84 16.76
C ALA A 664 9.13 -17.99 17.00
N ARG A 665 7.86 -17.67 17.29
CA ARG A 665 6.80 -18.66 17.54
C ARG A 665 6.54 -19.51 16.31
N ALA A 666 6.43 -18.89 15.14
CA ALA A 666 6.26 -19.60 13.88
C ALA A 666 7.47 -20.50 13.58
N GLY A 667 8.70 -20.05 13.86
CA GLY A 667 9.90 -20.87 13.71
C GLY A 667 9.96 -22.09 14.63
N VAL A 668 9.39 -22.00 15.85
CA VAL A 668 9.24 -23.15 16.76
C VAL A 668 8.16 -24.12 16.30
N LEU A 669 7.10 -23.60 15.68
CA LEU A 669 5.99 -24.39 15.15
C LEU A 669 6.32 -25.04 13.78
N ASP A 670 7.23 -24.46 13.01
CA ASP A 670 7.69 -24.93 11.69
C ASP A 670 8.63 -26.14 11.77
N ASP A 671 8.16 -27.24 12.38
CA ASP A 671 8.89 -28.51 12.48
C ASP A 671 9.21 -29.11 11.10
N LYS A 672 8.40 -28.76 10.07
CA LYS A 672 8.55 -29.24 8.69
C LYS A 672 9.54 -28.40 7.86
N GLY A 673 9.89 -27.19 8.31
CA GLY A 673 10.80 -26.30 7.59
C GLY A 673 10.22 -25.75 6.28
N TRP A 674 8.92 -25.48 6.24
CA TRP A 674 8.23 -25.03 5.03
C TRP A 674 8.27 -23.52 4.83
N LEU A 675 8.36 -22.74 5.90
CA LEU A 675 8.32 -21.28 5.82
C LEU A 675 9.44 -20.71 4.93
N ASN A 676 9.17 -19.56 4.31
CA ASN A 676 10.11 -18.77 3.50
C ASN A 676 10.69 -19.53 2.30
N SER A 677 10.00 -20.57 1.80
CA SER A 677 10.61 -21.42 0.79
C SER A 677 10.65 -20.82 -0.61
N ALA A 678 9.65 -20.00 -0.96
CA ALA A 678 9.34 -19.39 -2.25
C ALA A 678 9.68 -20.28 -3.46
N THR A 679 9.48 -21.59 -3.30
CA THR A 679 9.79 -22.58 -4.32
C THR A 679 8.48 -23.26 -4.70
N ALA A 680 8.17 -23.32 -5.99
CA ALA A 680 6.99 -24.04 -6.47
C ALA A 680 7.03 -25.51 -6.01
N PRO A 681 5.89 -26.09 -5.59
CA PRO A 681 5.83 -27.50 -5.26
C PRO A 681 6.11 -28.35 -6.51
N ALA A 682 6.78 -29.49 -6.34
CA ALA A 682 6.90 -30.47 -7.41
C ALA A 682 5.49 -30.97 -7.77
N LYS A 683 5.16 -30.97 -9.07
CA LYS A 683 3.87 -31.52 -9.50
C LYS A 683 3.84 -33.02 -9.27
N SER A 684 2.91 -33.50 -8.46
CA SER A 684 2.59 -34.91 -8.30
C SER A 684 1.11 -35.15 -8.58
N GLU A 685 0.78 -36.35 -9.06
CA GLU A 685 -0.62 -36.75 -9.12
C GLU A 685 -1.20 -36.84 -7.69
N PRO A 686 -2.47 -36.47 -7.47
CA PRO A 686 -3.10 -36.65 -6.17
C PRO A 686 -3.10 -38.13 -5.79
N ASP A 687 -2.61 -38.43 -4.59
CA ASP A 687 -2.58 -39.80 -4.08
C ASP A 687 -4.00 -40.42 -4.06
N THR A 688 -4.11 -41.65 -4.58
CA THR A 688 -5.35 -42.43 -4.48
C THR A 688 -5.43 -43.15 -3.15
N LEU A 689 -6.50 -42.93 -2.40
CA LEU A 689 -6.78 -43.66 -1.16
C LEU A 689 -7.16 -45.11 -1.44
N ASP A 690 -6.31 -46.06 -1.04
CA ASP A 690 -6.63 -47.48 -1.01
C ASP A 690 -7.19 -47.86 0.38
N VAL A 691 -8.51 -47.95 0.45
CA VAL A 691 -9.27 -48.33 1.65
C VAL A 691 -9.99 -49.65 1.38
N GLY A 692 -9.34 -50.77 1.73
CA GLY A 692 -9.84 -52.13 1.44
C GLY A 692 -9.39 -53.21 2.44
N GLY A 693 -9.11 -52.86 3.70
CA GLY A 693 -8.63 -53.78 4.73
C GLY A 693 -9.71 -54.64 5.39
N ALA A 694 -9.36 -55.89 5.73
CA ALA A 694 -10.22 -57.02 6.15
C ALA A 694 -11.04 -56.89 7.47
N SER A 695 -11.19 -55.72 8.09
CA SER A 695 -12.06 -55.55 9.27
C SER A 695 -12.89 -54.26 9.23
N THR A 696 -14.16 -54.42 8.86
CA THR A 696 -15.19 -53.37 8.90
C THR A 696 -15.96 -53.50 10.21
N ILE A 697 -15.95 -52.45 11.04
CA ILE A 697 -16.82 -52.35 12.23
C ILE A 697 -17.88 -51.29 11.93
N SER A 698 -19.14 -51.56 12.26
CA SER A 698 -20.22 -50.60 12.09
C SER A 698 -21.17 -50.62 13.29
N ASP A 699 -21.75 -49.45 13.57
CA ASP A 699 -22.88 -49.28 14.50
C ASP A 699 -24.23 -49.16 13.76
N GLY A 700 -24.26 -49.43 12.45
CA GLY A 700 -25.43 -49.24 11.58
C GLY A 700 -25.61 -47.82 11.03
N ARG A 701 -24.86 -46.83 11.52
CA ARG A 701 -24.91 -45.43 11.08
C ARG A 701 -23.58 -44.99 10.46
N ILE A 702 -22.47 -45.43 11.03
CA ILE A 702 -21.10 -45.25 10.53
C ILE A 702 -20.39 -46.58 10.35
N VAL A 703 -19.40 -46.60 9.45
CA VAL A 703 -18.53 -47.74 9.18
C VAL A 703 -17.08 -47.30 9.35
N LEU A 704 -16.31 -48.09 10.10
CA LEU A 704 -14.87 -47.92 10.27
C LEU A 704 -14.11 -48.79 9.27
N TYR A 705 -13.25 -48.15 8.49
CA TYR A 705 -12.31 -48.81 7.59
C TYR A 705 -10.90 -48.63 8.13
N SER A 706 -10.12 -49.70 8.12
CA SER A 706 -8.68 -49.59 8.31
C SER A 706 -8.01 -49.36 6.95
N PRO A 707 -7.26 -48.27 6.77
CA PRO A 707 -6.41 -48.10 5.61
C PRO A 707 -5.35 -49.22 5.60
N LYS A 708 -4.83 -49.57 4.41
CA LYS A 708 -3.59 -50.37 4.35
C LYS A 708 -2.46 -49.56 5.01
N GLU A 709 -1.52 -50.20 5.70
CA GLU A 709 -0.39 -49.48 6.32
C GLU A 709 0.27 -48.54 5.29
N ASN A 710 0.52 -47.29 5.69
CA ASN A 710 1.05 -46.19 4.87
C ASN A 710 0.13 -45.61 3.76
N SER A 711 -1.17 -45.97 3.68
CA SER A 711 -2.05 -45.45 2.61
C SER A 711 -2.73 -44.09 2.88
N LEU A 712 -2.52 -43.50 4.06
CA LEU A 712 -2.88 -42.09 4.32
C LEU A 712 -1.64 -41.23 4.07
N PRO A 713 -1.57 -40.42 3.00
CA PRO A 713 -0.42 -39.56 2.73
C PRO A 713 -0.39 -38.34 3.65
N THR A 714 0.80 -37.88 4.02
CA THR A 714 0.99 -36.58 4.69
C THR A 714 0.85 -35.47 3.64
N ALA A 715 0.38 -34.30 4.03
CA ALA A 715 0.34 -33.16 3.13
C ALA A 715 1.72 -32.88 2.51
N GLY A 716 1.75 -32.68 1.19
CA GLY A 716 2.95 -32.24 0.48
C GLY A 716 3.33 -30.81 0.87
N ARG A 717 4.58 -30.41 0.64
CA ARG A 717 5.01 -29.02 0.88
C ARG A 717 4.31 -28.10 -0.12
N PRO A 718 3.45 -27.15 0.30
CA PRO A 718 2.87 -26.19 -0.63
C PRO A 718 3.91 -25.13 -1.04
N PHE A 719 3.55 -24.29 -2.00
CA PHE A 719 4.27 -23.01 -2.17
C PHE A 719 4.14 -22.22 -0.86
N MET A 720 5.25 -21.66 -0.37
CA MET A 720 5.26 -20.77 0.79
C MET A 720 6.01 -19.50 0.40
N PRO A 721 5.42 -18.30 0.47
CA PRO A 721 6.07 -17.07 0.03
C PRO A 721 7.34 -16.74 0.84
N ASN A 722 8.21 -15.89 0.28
CA ASN A 722 9.29 -15.26 1.02
C ASN A 722 8.70 -14.20 1.96
N LEU A 723 8.79 -14.43 3.27
CA LEU A 723 8.20 -13.58 4.29
C LEU A 723 9.25 -12.82 5.12
N LEU A 724 10.53 -12.85 4.69
CA LEU A 724 11.64 -12.15 5.35
C LEU A 724 11.67 -10.63 5.08
N LEU A 725 10.58 -10.12 4.48
CA LEU A 725 10.36 -8.73 4.11
C LEU A 725 10.44 -7.77 5.31
N GLY A 726 11.13 -6.64 5.13
CA GLY A 726 11.12 -5.51 6.04
C GLY A 726 10.50 -4.26 5.41
N ARG A 727 10.65 -3.12 6.11
CA ARG A 727 10.10 -1.82 5.69
C ARG A 727 10.55 -1.42 4.28
N GLU A 728 11.74 -1.85 3.87
CA GLU A 728 12.34 -1.58 2.58
C GLU A 728 11.54 -2.17 1.42
N SER A 729 10.66 -3.15 1.64
CA SER A 729 9.69 -3.58 0.61
C SER A 729 8.72 -2.47 0.20
N VAL A 730 8.57 -1.42 1.02
CA VAL A 730 7.77 -0.21 0.75
C VAL A 730 8.66 1.01 0.53
N THR A 731 9.53 1.34 1.48
CA THR A 731 10.24 2.64 1.49
C THR A 731 11.14 2.85 0.28
N SER A 732 11.72 1.76 -0.23
CA SER A 732 12.59 1.79 -1.41
C SER A 732 11.83 2.13 -2.71
N ARG A 733 10.50 1.99 -2.70
CA ARG A 733 9.62 2.29 -3.84
C ARG A 733 9.08 3.72 -3.80
N ILE A 734 9.32 4.46 -2.72
CA ILE A 734 8.82 5.83 -2.57
C ILE A 734 9.44 6.69 -3.69
N PRO A 735 8.61 7.31 -4.54
CA PRO A 735 9.10 8.11 -5.66
C PRO A 735 9.64 9.46 -5.18
N VAL A 736 10.60 9.99 -5.96
CA VAL A 736 11.10 11.35 -5.81
C VAL A 736 10.26 12.26 -6.71
N PRO A 737 9.67 13.36 -6.20
CA PRO A 737 9.03 14.35 -7.05
C PRO A 737 9.99 14.86 -8.14
N PRO A 738 9.52 15.04 -9.39
CA PRO A 738 10.35 15.61 -10.43
C PRO A 738 10.83 17.02 -10.03
N LEU A 739 11.96 17.42 -10.60
CA LEU A 739 12.48 18.78 -10.40
C LEU A 739 11.42 19.79 -10.85
N ARG A 740 11.17 20.83 -10.04
CA ARG A 740 10.10 21.82 -10.24
C ARG A 740 10.31 22.79 -11.40
N GLU A 741 11.01 22.36 -12.44
CA GLU A 741 11.23 23.10 -13.68
C GLU A 741 10.06 22.91 -14.67
N ALA A 742 9.08 22.05 -14.35
CA ALA A 742 7.83 21.85 -15.08
C ALA A 742 6.67 21.52 -14.11
N ASN A 743 5.43 21.93 -14.45
CA ASN A 743 4.23 21.65 -13.66
C ASN A 743 3.71 20.20 -13.86
N GLU A 744 4.54 19.22 -13.50
CA GLU A 744 4.25 17.79 -13.67
C GLU A 744 3.37 17.23 -12.53
N ALA A 745 3.29 17.93 -11.40
CA ALA A 745 2.58 17.53 -10.19
C ALA A 745 1.54 18.58 -9.79
N LEU A 746 0.26 18.20 -9.75
CA LEU A 746 -0.85 19.12 -9.50
C LEU A 746 -1.84 18.55 -8.50
N ALA A 747 -2.17 19.34 -7.49
CA ALA A 747 -3.30 19.17 -6.61
C ALA A 747 -4.13 20.46 -6.50
N ASP A 748 -5.45 20.32 -6.55
CA ASP A 748 -6.37 21.45 -6.44
C ASP A 748 -7.73 21.00 -5.87
N ILE A 749 -8.54 21.95 -5.43
CA ILE A 749 -9.91 21.70 -4.99
C ILE A 749 -10.85 21.78 -6.18
N SER A 750 -11.64 20.71 -6.40
CA SER A 750 -12.71 20.76 -7.39
C SER A 750 -13.81 21.74 -6.95
N LYS A 751 -14.01 22.82 -7.73
CA LYS A 751 -15.19 23.70 -7.63
C LYS A 751 -16.43 23.15 -8.34
N ARG A 752 -16.30 22.06 -9.12
CA ARG A 752 -17.36 21.49 -9.99
C ARG A 752 -18.11 20.28 -9.41
N GLY A 753 -17.89 19.93 -8.14
CA GLY A 753 -18.60 18.83 -7.47
C GLY A 753 -18.05 17.43 -7.76
N GLU A 754 -18.76 16.41 -7.26
CA GLU A 754 -18.35 14.99 -7.26
C GLU A 754 -17.79 14.52 -8.62
N THR A 755 -16.58 13.97 -8.61
CA THR A 755 -15.99 13.29 -9.78
C THR A 755 -16.29 11.79 -9.74
N ARG A 756 -15.95 11.07 -10.81
CA ARG A 756 -16.11 9.60 -10.87
C ARG A 756 -15.38 8.86 -9.75
N ALA A 757 -14.24 9.39 -9.30
CA ALA A 757 -13.41 8.81 -8.23
C ALA A 757 -14.03 9.02 -6.84
N THR A 758 -14.92 10.01 -6.68
CA THR A 758 -15.51 10.40 -5.39
C THR A 758 -17.01 10.14 -5.31
N ARG A 759 -17.61 9.57 -6.36
CA ARG A 759 -19.00 9.11 -6.35
C ARG A 759 -19.14 7.87 -5.48
N LEU A 760 -19.29 8.10 -4.18
CA LEU A 760 -19.66 7.10 -3.19
C LEU A 760 -21.19 6.99 -3.17
N ILE A 761 -21.77 6.44 -4.25
CA ILE A 761 -23.17 6.03 -4.29
C ILE A 761 -23.39 5.05 -3.13
N ARG A 762 -24.61 5.00 -2.55
CA ARG A 762 -24.98 4.03 -1.51
C ARG A 762 -24.53 2.62 -1.92
N PHE A 763 -23.46 2.14 -1.30
CA PHE A 763 -23.11 0.73 -1.31
C PHE A 763 -23.96 0.08 -0.21
N SER A 764 -24.78 -0.89 -0.58
CA SER A 764 -25.46 -1.73 0.41
C SER A 764 -24.40 -2.38 1.31
N SER A 765 -24.65 -2.40 2.61
CA SER A 765 -23.81 -3.13 3.56
C SER A 765 -24.46 -4.49 3.76
N GLU A 766 -23.79 -5.58 3.35
CA GLU A 766 -24.33 -6.95 3.45
C GLU A 766 -24.80 -7.36 4.86
N HIS A 767 -24.37 -6.63 5.90
CA HIS A 767 -24.61 -6.97 7.29
C HIS A 767 -25.67 -6.08 7.98
N PHE A 768 -26.14 -5.00 7.33
CA PHE A 768 -26.93 -3.96 8.00
C PHE A 768 -27.98 -3.28 7.10
N ASP A 769 -28.78 -4.06 6.37
CA ASP A 769 -29.87 -3.53 5.52
C ASP A 769 -31.00 -2.84 6.32
N GLU A 770 -31.10 -3.09 7.63
CA GLU A 770 -32.15 -2.51 8.49
C GLU A 770 -31.79 -1.17 9.14
N ILE A 771 -30.53 -0.70 8.99
CA ILE A 771 -30.07 0.56 9.60
C ILE A 771 -30.08 1.64 8.52
N ILE A 772 -30.85 2.71 8.73
CA ILE A 772 -30.76 3.94 7.92
C ILE A 772 -29.39 4.56 8.18
N ASN A 773 -28.38 4.09 7.45
CA ASN A 773 -27.07 4.73 7.44
C ASN A 773 -27.13 5.90 6.48
N LEU A 774 -26.72 7.09 6.93
CA LEU A 774 -26.44 8.20 6.04
C LEU A 774 -25.26 7.77 5.16
N GLY A 775 -25.50 7.55 3.87
CA GLY A 775 -24.42 7.32 2.92
C GLY A 775 -23.42 8.48 2.97
N VAL A 776 -22.17 8.23 2.60
CA VAL A 776 -21.09 9.25 2.66
C VAL A 776 -21.52 10.54 1.98
N ARG A 777 -22.22 10.41 0.84
CA ARG A 777 -22.79 11.54 0.10
C ARG A 777 -23.80 12.33 0.94
N GLU A 778 -24.78 11.67 1.55
CA GLU A 778 -25.74 12.32 2.44
C GLU A 778 -25.06 12.99 3.64
N TYR A 779 -24.03 12.36 4.21
CA TYR A 779 -23.26 12.95 5.31
C TYR A 779 -22.53 14.22 4.87
N LEU A 780 -21.87 14.21 3.71
CA LEU A 780 -21.21 15.39 3.16
C LEU A 780 -22.20 16.52 2.88
N TYR A 781 -23.36 16.22 2.30
CA TYR A 781 -24.38 17.24 2.04
C TYR A 781 -24.97 17.86 3.30
N LEU A 782 -25.18 17.07 4.36
CA LEU A 782 -25.74 17.58 5.62
C LEU A 782 -24.75 18.42 6.43
N ASN A 783 -23.44 18.20 6.23
CA ASN A 783 -22.38 18.91 6.95
C ASN A 783 -21.63 19.95 6.10
N SER A 784 -22.04 20.14 4.84
CA SER A 784 -21.51 21.16 3.94
C SER A 784 -22.42 22.40 3.94
N GLU A 785 -21.83 23.59 3.99
CA GLU A 785 -22.56 24.85 3.79
C GLU A 785 -22.96 25.08 2.32
N SER A 786 -22.49 24.23 1.40
CA SER A 786 -22.72 24.29 -0.04
C SER A 786 -23.38 23.02 -0.57
N THR A 787 -24.17 23.16 -1.65
CA THR A 787 -24.73 22.04 -2.44
C THR A 787 -23.68 21.31 -3.29
N VAL A 788 -22.43 21.76 -3.26
CA VAL A 788 -21.29 21.16 -3.98
C VAL A 788 -20.18 20.88 -2.96
N PRO A 789 -19.92 19.61 -2.58
CA PRO A 789 -18.88 19.29 -1.61
C PRO A 789 -17.48 19.59 -2.20
N ARG A 790 -16.64 20.28 -1.42
CA ARG A 790 -15.23 20.53 -1.76
C ARG A 790 -14.42 19.25 -1.54
N ILE A 791 -13.54 18.92 -2.49
CA ILE A 791 -12.65 17.76 -2.41
C ILE A 791 -11.28 18.16 -2.98
N ILE A 792 -10.22 17.81 -2.25
CA ILE A 792 -8.84 17.93 -2.73
C ILE A 792 -8.57 16.81 -3.71
N PHE A 793 -8.14 17.13 -4.93
CA PHE A 793 -7.71 16.14 -5.92
C PHE A 793 -6.20 16.21 -6.11
N VAL A 794 -5.49 15.10 -5.89
CA VAL A 794 -4.14 14.89 -6.40
C VAL A 794 -4.28 14.35 -7.82
N THR A 795 -4.09 15.22 -8.81
CA THR A 795 -4.54 14.97 -10.19
C THR A 795 -3.53 14.21 -11.03
N ARG A 796 -2.23 14.48 -10.86
CA ARG A 796 -1.13 13.87 -11.60
C ARG A 796 0.20 14.07 -10.88
N GLY A 797 1.21 13.31 -11.29
CA GLY A 797 2.58 13.44 -10.79
C GLY A 797 2.75 12.86 -9.39
N VAL A 798 3.89 13.16 -8.78
CA VAL A 798 4.26 12.72 -7.43
C VAL A 798 4.21 13.93 -6.51
N LEU A 799 3.42 13.84 -5.43
CA LEU A 799 3.32 14.90 -4.44
C LEU A 799 3.70 14.39 -3.05
N THR A 800 4.47 15.21 -2.33
CA THR A 800 4.67 15.13 -0.87
C THR A 800 3.57 15.90 -0.11
N MET A 801 3.52 15.80 1.21
CA MET A 801 2.53 16.53 2.00
C MET A 801 2.78 18.04 1.99
N SER A 802 4.03 18.50 2.03
CA SER A 802 4.34 19.93 1.91
C SER A 802 3.93 20.48 0.54
N GLU A 803 4.03 19.68 -0.52
CA GLU A 803 3.55 20.07 -1.85
C GLU A 803 2.03 20.16 -1.90
N LEU A 804 1.34 19.15 -1.39
CA LEU A 804 -0.11 19.17 -1.29
C LEU A 804 -0.60 20.38 -0.48
N ILE A 805 0.00 20.63 0.68
CA ILE A 805 -0.32 21.76 1.57
C ILE A 805 -0.10 23.09 0.85
N ALA A 806 1.06 23.25 0.20
CA ALA A 806 1.40 24.47 -0.50
C ALA A 806 0.43 24.75 -1.66
N GLN A 807 0.02 23.74 -2.43
CA GLN A 807 -0.89 23.91 -3.56
C GLN A 807 -2.35 24.13 -3.09
N VAL A 808 -2.85 23.34 -2.15
CA VAL A 808 -4.25 23.43 -1.70
C VAL A 808 -4.51 24.69 -0.89
N ARG A 809 -3.67 25.00 0.12
CA ARG A 809 -3.89 26.19 0.96
C ARG A 809 -3.68 27.49 0.19
N ALA A 810 -3.13 27.39 -1.02
CA ALA A 810 -3.02 28.50 -1.93
C ALA A 810 -4.41 29.00 -2.37
N THR A 811 -5.28 28.09 -2.77
CA THR A 811 -6.60 28.40 -3.29
C THR A 811 -7.68 28.31 -2.20
N ASP A 812 -7.48 27.46 -1.20
CA ASP A 812 -8.49 27.13 -0.20
C ASP A 812 -7.82 26.80 1.16
N PRO A 813 -7.46 27.84 1.95
CA PRO A 813 -6.61 27.69 3.15
C PRO A 813 -7.29 26.96 4.31
N ASP A 814 -8.62 26.89 4.36
CA ASP A 814 -9.39 26.22 5.42
C ASP A 814 -9.58 24.72 5.17
N ALA A 815 -9.41 24.24 3.93
CA ALA A 815 -9.40 22.82 3.61
C ALA A 815 -8.33 22.01 4.36
N ILE A 816 -7.21 22.66 4.73
CA ILE A 816 -6.12 22.05 5.50
C ILE A 816 -5.70 22.97 6.64
N SER A 817 -5.84 22.49 7.88
CA SER A 817 -5.32 23.15 9.07
C SER A 817 -3.96 22.56 9.46
N LEU A 818 -3.06 23.42 9.97
CA LEU A 818 -1.72 23.03 10.40
C LEU A 818 -1.52 23.41 11.87
N ASP A 819 -0.97 22.48 12.66
CA ASP A 819 -0.42 22.74 13.99
C ASP A 819 0.99 22.12 14.08
N GLY A 820 2.02 22.95 13.87
CA GLY A 820 3.39 22.48 13.69
C GLY A 820 3.50 21.47 12.54
N ASN A 821 3.85 20.22 12.87
CA ASN A 821 3.98 19.12 11.90
C ASN A 821 2.75 18.18 11.93
N GLU A 822 1.65 18.59 12.56
CA GLU A 822 0.37 17.89 12.51
C GLU A 822 -0.54 18.55 11.46
N VAL A 823 -1.07 17.73 10.56
CA VAL A 823 -1.89 18.17 9.44
C VAL A 823 -3.31 17.67 9.64
N THR A 824 -4.30 18.56 9.59
CA THR A 824 -5.71 18.21 9.65
C THR A 824 -6.38 18.50 8.31
N LEU A 825 -6.94 17.47 7.66
CA LEU A 825 -7.81 17.65 6.50
C LEU A 825 -9.24 17.95 6.97
N ASN A 826 -9.80 19.05 6.49
CA ASN A 826 -11.19 19.46 6.74
C ASN A 826 -12.12 19.18 5.56
N VAL A 827 -11.59 18.56 4.51
CA VAL A 827 -12.35 18.10 3.33
C VAL A 827 -11.81 16.74 2.90
N PRO A 828 -12.56 15.96 2.11
CA PRO A 828 -12.05 14.74 1.50
C PRO A 828 -10.83 14.99 0.60
N LEU A 829 -10.00 13.96 0.46
CA LEU A 829 -8.87 13.91 -0.46
C LEU A 829 -9.00 12.73 -1.41
N ALA A 830 -8.77 12.96 -2.70
CA ALA A 830 -8.81 11.98 -3.75
C ALA A 830 -7.49 11.94 -4.53
N VAL A 831 -6.86 10.77 -4.60
CA VAL A 831 -5.69 10.53 -5.47
C VAL A 831 -6.17 9.91 -6.77
N ASN A 832 -5.94 10.58 -7.90
CA ASN A 832 -6.38 10.12 -9.21
C ASN A 832 -5.47 9.04 -9.78
N ASP A 833 -5.99 8.32 -10.78
CA ASP A 833 -5.20 7.40 -11.61
C ASP A 833 -3.98 8.12 -12.22
N GLY A 834 -2.83 7.44 -12.21
CA GLY A 834 -1.54 8.00 -12.61
C GLY A 834 -0.89 8.99 -11.64
N ALA A 835 -1.56 9.40 -10.56
CA ALA A 835 -0.98 10.26 -9.52
C ALA A 835 -0.40 9.44 -8.36
N SER A 836 0.57 10.01 -7.64
CA SER A 836 1.18 9.45 -6.44
C SER A 836 1.20 10.45 -5.30
N LEU A 837 0.74 10.04 -4.11
CA LEU A 837 0.84 10.84 -2.88
C LEU A 837 1.77 10.15 -1.87
N VAL A 838 2.76 10.88 -1.37
CA VAL A 838 3.69 10.43 -0.33
C VAL A 838 3.31 11.09 0.99
N VAL A 839 2.83 10.30 1.94
CA VAL A 839 2.49 10.70 3.31
C VAL A 839 3.53 10.11 4.25
N SER A 840 4.49 10.93 4.69
CA SER A 840 5.68 10.43 5.37
C SER A 840 5.98 11.10 6.71
N GLY A 841 6.42 10.28 7.65
CA GLY A 841 7.06 10.64 8.92
C GLY A 841 8.37 11.42 8.77
N GLN A 842 8.94 11.48 7.57
CA GLN A 842 10.10 12.30 7.19
C GLN A 842 9.71 13.74 6.84
N GLU A 843 8.45 14.11 7.07
CA GLU A 843 7.87 15.41 6.74
C GLU A 843 6.84 15.84 7.78
N ILE A 844 5.85 14.98 8.06
CA ILE A 844 4.75 15.24 9.00
C ILE A 844 4.69 14.18 10.09
N LYS A 845 4.23 14.54 11.29
CA LYS A 845 4.04 13.59 12.39
C LYS A 845 2.72 12.84 12.27
N SER A 846 1.65 13.55 11.93
CA SER A 846 0.31 12.99 11.84
C SER A 846 -0.54 13.65 10.77
N LEU A 847 -1.39 12.84 10.13
CA LEU A 847 -2.48 13.25 9.27
C LEU A 847 -3.81 12.95 9.97
N LYS A 848 -4.46 14.00 10.49
CA LYS A 848 -5.76 13.94 11.14
C LYS A 848 -6.86 14.20 10.10
N LEU A 849 -7.92 13.39 10.12
CA LEU A 849 -9.08 13.53 9.26
C LEU A 849 -10.25 14.03 10.10
N ASN A 850 -10.72 15.25 9.83
CA ASN A 850 -11.80 15.86 10.59
C ASN A 850 -13.12 15.09 10.41
N THR A 851 -13.58 14.42 11.46
CA THR A 851 -14.80 13.60 11.45
C THR A 851 -16.02 14.44 11.13
N LYS A 852 -16.18 15.62 11.74
CA LYS A 852 -17.37 16.48 11.57
C LYS A 852 -17.44 17.11 10.19
N ALA A 853 -16.28 17.43 9.61
CA ALA A 853 -16.21 17.99 8.27
C ALA A 853 -16.33 16.92 7.17
N GLY A 854 -16.42 15.64 7.54
CA GLY A 854 -16.56 14.55 6.57
C GLY A 854 -15.29 14.24 5.80
N ALA A 855 -14.11 14.49 6.37
CA ALA A 855 -12.84 14.19 5.70
C ALA A 855 -12.61 12.67 5.59
N PHE A 856 -12.11 12.23 4.45
CA PHE A 856 -11.70 10.84 4.16
C PHE A 856 -10.70 10.84 2.99
N ILE A 857 -10.05 9.70 2.74
CA ILE A 857 -9.13 9.53 1.62
C ILE A 857 -9.68 8.48 0.65
N VAL A 858 -9.75 8.83 -0.63
CA VAL A 858 -9.98 7.87 -1.72
C VAL A 858 -8.76 7.82 -2.65
N ASN A 859 -8.37 6.62 -3.07
CA ASN A 859 -7.20 6.41 -3.91
C ASN A 859 -7.58 5.62 -5.18
N SER A 860 -7.27 6.17 -6.34
CA SER A 860 -7.31 5.48 -7.65
C SER A 860 -5.93 5.43 -8.32
N GLY A 861 -4.90 5.99 -7.68
CA GLY A 861 -3.50 5.98 -8.12
C GLY A 861 -2.62 5.26 -7.10
N LYS A 862 -1.52 5.89 -6.70
CA LYS A 862 -0.60 5.33 -5.70
C LYS A 862 -0.57 6.17 -4.43
N ILE A 863 -0.62 5.54 -3.27
CA ILE A 863 -0.40 6.22 -2.00
C ILE A 863 0.63 5.48 -1.15
N TYR A 864 1.55 6.25 -0.58
CA TYR A 864 2.62 5.76 0.30
C TYR A 864 2.41 6.32 1.69
N PHE A 865 2.33 5.44 2.70
CA PHE A 865 2.39 5.80 4.11
C PHE A 865 3.69 5.25 4.69
N ASP A 866 4.54 6.11 5.25
CA ASP A 866 5.77 5.66 5.92
C ASP A 866 5.94 6.36 7.26
N GLY A 867 5.98 5.61 8.35
CA GLY A 867 6.35 6.14 9.66
C GLY A 867 5.42 7.20 10.24
N VAL A 868 4.18 7.33 9.76
CA VAL A 868 3.22 8.41 10.05
C VAL A 868 1.99 7.90 10.81
N THR A 869 1.38 8.75 11.64
CA THR A 869 0.07 8.47 12.26
C THR A 869 -1.06 9.04 11.40
N VAL A 870 -2.03 8.23 10.99
CA VAL A 870 -3.24 8.65 10.28
C VAL A 870 -4.46 8.35 11.13
N SER A 871 -5.21 9.37 11.53
CA SER A 871 -6.32 9.18 12.47
C SER A 871 -7.57 9.95 12.07
N SER A 872 -8.72 9.52 12.57
CA SER A 872 -9.85 10.44 12.71
C SER A 872 -9.54 11.49 13.79
N VAL A 873 -10.24 12.62 13.75
CA VAL A 873 -10.25 13.60 14.84
C VAL A 873 -11.63 14.21 14.98
N ASP A 874 -12.17 14.21 16.20
CA ASP A 874 -13.24 15.14 16.56
C ASP A 874 -12.58 16.45 17.01
N VAL A 875 -12.63 17.46 16.14
CA VAL A 875 -12.01 18.77 16.39
C VAL A 875 -12.57 19.51 17.61
N THR A 876 -13.69 19.06 18.19
CA THR A 876 -14.21 19.65 19.43
C THR A 876 -13.60 19.07 20.70
N THR A 877 -13.12 17.83 20.65
CA THR A 877 -12.43 17.17 21.77
C THR A 877 -10.93 17.03 21.53
N ASP A 878 -10.47 17.26 20.30
CA ASP A 878 -9.12 16.97 19.81
C ASP A 878 -8.68 15.53 20.12
N GLN A 879 -9.61 14.58 19.98
CA GLN A 879 -9.35 13.15 20.19
C GLN A 879 -9.79 12.33 18.96
N PRO A 880 -9.15 11.18 18.70
CA PRO A 880 -9.64 10.22 17.73
C PRO A 880 -11.07 9.76 18.08
N SER A 881 -11.86 9.47 17.05
CA SER A 881 -13.25 9.02 17.20
C SER A 881 -13.31 7.53 17.58
N TYR A 882 -12.83 7.18 18.78
CA TYR A 882 -12.81 5.81 19.29
C TYR A 882 -14.21 5.23 19.48
N VAL A 883 -14.34 3.93 19.21
CA VAL A 883 -15.54 3.13 19.46
C VAL A 883 -15.15 1.99 20.41
N TYR A 884 -15.58 2.09 21.66
CA TYR A 884 -15.37 1.05 22.68
C TYR A 884 -16.57 0.12 22.85
N ASP A 885 -17.71 0.53 22.29
CA ASP A 885 -18.97 -0.20 22.31
C ASP A 885 -19.42 -0.37 20.87
N HIS A 886 -19.27 -1.60 20.36
CA HIS A 886 -19.54 -1.92 18.96
C HIS A 886 -21.00 -1.67 18.55
N GLU A 887 -21.95 -1.63 19.49
CA GLU A 887 -23.36 -1.30 19.20
C GLU A 887 -23.54 0.18 18.84
N LYS A 888 -22.64 1.05 19.31
CA LYS A 888 -22.69 2.50 19.08
C LYS A 888 -21.84 2.96 17.89
N GLY A 889 -21.06 2.06 17.27
CA GLY A 889 -20.08 2.37 16.21
C GLY A 889 -20.65 2.60 14.80
N ILE A 890 -21.93 2.98 14.67
CA ILE A 890 -22.65 3.06 13.38
C ILE A 890 -22.64 4.46 12.72
N PHE A 891 -21.97 5.44 13.32
CA PHE A 891 -21.88 6.82 12.81
C PHE A 891 -20.70 7.01 11.86
N PHE A 892 -20.74 8.06 11.03
CA PHE A 892 -19.64 8.40 10.12
C PHE A 892 -18.32 8.54 10.86
N ARG A 893 -17.29 7.83 10.38
CA ARG A 893 -15.90 8.00 10.78
C ARG A 893 -15.06 8.08 9.52
N PRO A 894 -14.04 8.95 9.48
CA PRO A 894 -13.08 9.01 8.39
C PRO A 894 -12.53 7.63 8.03
N PHE A 895 -12.24 7.40 6.75
CA PHE A 895 -11.78 6.12 6.23
C PHE A 895 -10.81 6.31 5.07
N ILE A 896 -10.16 5.23 4.66
CA ILE A 896 -9.28 5.16 3.50
C ILE A 896 -9.85 4.09 2.56
N LEU A 897 -10.12 4.45 1.31
CA LEU A 897 -10.66 3.55 0.30
C LEU A 897 -9.85 3.62 -0.99
N SER A 898 -9.32 2.48 -1.43
CA SER A 898 -8.51 2.38 -2.65
C SER A 898 -9.25 1.55 -3.70
N TRP A 899 -9.46 2.12 -4.89
CA TRP A 899 -10.26 1.55 -5.99
C TRP A 899 -9.44 0.65 -6.93
N SER A 900 -10.10 0.04 -7.92
CA SER A 900 -9.40 -0.66 -9.02
C SER A 900 -8.26 0.16 -9.61
N GLY A 901 -7.16 -0.52 -9.97
CA GLY A 901 -5.95 0.09 -10.52
C GLY A 901 -5.04 0.75 -9.48
N SER A 902 -5.50 0.91 -8.23
CA SER A 902 -4.71 1.55 -7.20
C SER A 902 -3.67 0.65 -6.55
N GLU A 903 -2.60 1.27 -6.08
CA GLU A 903 -1.61 0.66 -5.19
C GLU A 903 -1.57 1.44 -3.87
N THR A 904 -1.68 0.72 -2.76
CA THR A 904 -1.54 1.30 -1.42
C THR A 904 -0.38 0.63 -0.69
N LEU A 905 0.63 1.41 -0.34
CA LEU A 905 1.84 0.92 0.32
C LEU A 905 1.99 1.61 1.68
N ALA A 906 2.10 0.84 2.76
CA ALA A 906 2.22 1.34 4.11
C ALA A 906 3.33 0.59 4.89
N ALA A 907 4.27 1.33 5.46
CA ALA A 907 5.29 0.81 6.34
C ALA A 907 5.39 1.59 7.65
N ASP A 908 5.61 0.88 8.76
CA ASP A 908 5.86 1.45 10.10
C ASP A 908 4.87 2.57 10.52
N SER A 909 3.62 2.51 10.02
CA SER A 909 2.62 3.57 10.19
C SER A 909 1.52 3.17 11.19
N HIS A 910 0.83 4.16 11.76
CA HIS A 910 -0.23 3.95 12.74
C HIS A 910 -1.58 4.50 12.26
N PHE A 911 -2.55 3.62 12.03
CA PHE A 911 -3.91 3.97 11.63
C PHE A 911 -4.84 3.90 12.84
N VAL A 912 -5.53 4.99 13.16
CA VAL A 912 -6.29 5.11 14.41
C VAL A 912 -7.73 5.54 14.18
N ALA A 913 -8.64 4.74 14.71
CA ALA A 913 -10.06 5.07 14.82
C ALA A 913 -10.73 5.45 13.49
N LEU A 914 -10.48 4.67 12.44
CA LEU A 914 -11.04 4.87 11.09
C LEU A 914 -12.19 3.89 10.78
N GLY A 915 -13.07 4.30 9.89
CA GLY A 915 -14.11 3.47 9.31
C GLY A 915 -15.36 3.28 10.16
N TYR A 916 -16.45 2.92 9.49
CA TYR A 916 -17.75 2.71 10.10
C TYR A 916 -18.61 1.77 9.25
N ALA A 917 -19.85 1.51 9.67
CA ALA A 917 -20.80 0.62 9.01
C ALA A 917 -21.37 1.12 7.65
N GLY A 918 -20.59 1.88 6.87
CA GLY A 918 -20.93 2.28 5.50
C GLY A 918 -20.30 1.30 4.48
N GLY A 919 -21.04 0.93 3.43
CA GLY A 919 -20.55 -0.05 2.47
C GLY A 919 -19.19 0.34 1.89
N ARG A 920 -18.19 -0.56 2.01
CA ARG A 920 -16.78 -0.38 1.61
C ARG A 920 -16.01 0.70 2.38
N THR A 921 -16.58 1.35 3.39
CA THR A 921 -15.92 2.42 4.19
C THR A 921 -15.50 1.92 5.58
N TYR A 922 -15.11 0.65 5.69
CA TYR A 922 -14.94 -0.04 6.97
C TYR A 922 -13.66 0.32 7.73
N GLY A 923 -12.73 1.07 7.13
CA GLY A 923 -11.47 1.44 7.78
C GLY A 923 -10.41 1.70 6.73
N MET A 924 -9.50 0.74 6.58
CA MET A 924 -8.62 0.61 5.42
C MET A 924 -9.24 -0.39 4.44
N SER A 925 -9.72 0.09 3.29
CA SER A 925 -10.43 -0.72 2.29
C SER A 925 -9.73 -0.70 0.94
N LEU A 926 -9.50 -1.87 0.34
CA LEU A 926 -9.09 -2.03 -1.08
C LEU A 926 -10.22 -2.71 -1.85
N SER A 927 -10.78 -2.08 -2.87
CA SER A 927 -12.00 -2.56 -3.52
C SER A 927 -12.00 -2.39 -5.04
N SER A 928 -12.30 -3.46 -5.77
CA SER A 928 -12.54 -3.34 -7.21
C SER A 928 -13.84 -2.58 -7.51
N GLY A 929 -13.74 -1.58 -8.39
CA GLY A 929 -14.78 -0.82 -9.07
C GLY A 929 -15.83 -0.11 -8.19
N SER A 930 -16.07 1.18 -8.45
CA SER A 930 -17.41 1.74 -8.19
C SER A 930 -18.40 1.15 -9.21
N THR A 931 -19.69 1.13 -8.89
CA THR A 931 -20.78 0.53 -9.71
C THR A 931 -20.74 0.92 -11.20
N ASP A 932 -20.16 2.08 -11.54
CA ASP A 932 -19.99 2.62 -12.89
C ASP A 932 -18.94 1.90 -13.78
N ALA A 933 -17.92 1.25 -13.18
CA ALA A 933 -16.91 0.49 -13.92
C ALA A 933 -17.41 -0.92 -14.27
N VAL A 934 -18.12 -1.54 -13.33
CA VAL A 934 -18.79 -2.84 -13.50
C VAL A 934 -19.92 -2.72 -14.53
N ALA A 935 -20.72 -1.66 -14.47
CA ALA A 935 -21.77 -1.38 -15.46
C ALA A 935 -21.22 -1.12 -16.89
N ARG A 936 -19.97 -0.66 -17.01
CA ARG A 936 -19.34 -0.29 -18.30
C ARG A 936 -18.34 -1.30 -18.86
N LYS A 937 -18.08 -2.42 -18.17
CA LYS A 937 -17.07 -3.43 -18.56
C LYS A 937 -15.67 -2.85 -18.79
N VAL A 938 -15.30 -1.77 -18.08
CA VAL A 938 -13.93 -1.26 -18.13
C VAL A 938 -13.09 -2.19 -17.25
N GLN A 939 -12.25 -3.03 -17.87
CA GLN A 939 -11.32 -3.90 -17.14
C GLN A 939 -10.18 -3.05 -16.56
N ALA A 940 -10.36 -2.55 -15.34
CA ALA A 940 -9.26 -2.03 -14.54
C ALA A 940 -8.64 -3.19 -13.73
N PRO A 941 -7.31 -3.19 -13.49
CA PRO A 941 -6.67 -4.16 -12.60
C PRO A 941 -7.30 -4.17 -11.21
N ALA A 942 -7.24 -5.32 -10.53
CA ALA A 942 -7.63 -5.40 -9.13
C ALA A 942 -6.73 -4.48 -8.27
N PRO A 943 -7.24 -3.87 -7.20
CA PRO A 943 -6.39 -3.14 -6.26
C PRO A 943 -5.41 -4.08 -5.58
N THR A 944 -4.24 -3.56 -5.25
CA THR A 944 -3.16 -4.31 -4.56
C THR A 944 -2.42 -3.42 -3.55
N GLY A 945 -1.56 -4.01 -2.72
CA GLY A 945 -0.83 -3.24 -1.71
C GLY A 945 0.15 -4.03 -0.85
N TYR A 946 1.06 -3.29 -0.20
CA TYR A 946 2.05 -3.80 0.75
C TYR A 946 1.84 -3.10 2.09
N PHE A 947 1.59 -3.87 3.15
CA PHE A 947 1.37 -3.39 4.51
C PHE A 947 2.37 -4.10 5.41
N ILE A 948 3.44 -3.40 5.77
CA ILE A 948 4.56 -3.95 6.52
C ILE A 948 4.71 -3.24 7.88
N ASN A 949 4.67 -3.99 8.98
CA ASN A 949 4.93 -3.45 10.33
C ASN A 949 4.07 -2.23 10.73
N ASN A 950 2.81 -2.18 10.31
CA ASN A 950 1.88 -1.13 10.70
C ASN A 950 1.09 -1.50 11.97
N SER A 951 0.51 -0.49 12.63
CA SER A 951 -0.52 -0.67 13.67
C SER A 951 -1.88 -0.17 13.16
N PHE A 952 -2.93 -0.96 13.39
CA PHE A 952 -4.32 -0.66 13.08
C PHE A 952 -5.12 -0.68 14.39
N GLU A 953 -5.32 0.50 14.99
CA GLU A 953 -5.95 0.66 16.29
C GLU A 953 -7.39 1.14 16.18
N ASN A 954 -8.32 0.33 16.69
CA ASN A 954 -9.75 0.68 16.79
C ASN A 954 -10.42 1.05 15.46
N LEU A 955 -9.93 0.50 14.37
CA LEU A 955 -10.65 0.57 13.10
C LEU A 955 -11.95 -0.23 13.17
N TYR A 956 -12.95 0.17 12.38
CA TYR A 956 -14.21 -0.56 12.37
C TYR A 956 -14.00 -2.01 11.90
N TYR A 957 -13.44 -2.17 10.69
CA TYR A 957 -12.67 -3.34 10.28
C TYR A 957 -11.22 -2.89 10.14
N GLY A 958 -10.26 -3.61 10.73
CA GLY A 958 -8.84 -3.26 10.64
C GLY A 958 -8.35 -3.17 9.20
N PHE A 959 -8.73 -4.15 8.37
CA PHE A 959 -8.45 -4.15 6.94
C PHE A 959 -9.54 -4.90 6.18
N TYR A 960 -10.03 -4.32 5.08
CA TYR A 960 -11.04 -4.90 4.21
C TYR A 960 -10.54 -4.96 2.75
N ALA A 961 -10.85 -6.05 2.06
CA ALA A 961 -10.57 -6.20 0.64
C ALA A 961 -11.82 -6.65 -0.12
N PHE A 962 -11.96 -6.28 -1.39
CA PHE A 962 -13.04 -6.76 -2.27
C PHE A 962 -12.46 -6.94 -3.67
N GLU A 963 -12.47 -8.16 -4.19
CA GLU A 963 -11.87 -8.54 -5.47
C GLU A 963 -10.44 -8.01 -5.64
N ALA A 964 -9.68 -7.95 -4.54
CA ALA A 964 -8.29 -7.50 -4.51
C ALA A 964 -7.33 -8.67 -4.77
N LYS A 965 -6.12 -8.37 -5.24
CA LYS A 965 -5.15 -9.40 -5.58
C LYS A 965 -3.76 -9.05 -5.09
N ASP A 966 -2.99 -10.09 -4.77
CA ASP A 966 -1.55 -9.99 -4.53
C ASP A 966 -1.19 -9.04 -3.37
N ILE A 967 -2.06 -8.97 -2.35
CA ILE A 967 -1.83 -8.14 -1.16
C ILE A 967 -0.78 -8.83 -0.27
N VAL A 968 0.21 -8.05 0.14
CA VAL A 968 1.23 -8.45 1.12
C VAL A 968 0.94 -7.75 2.44
N PHE A 969 0.52 -8.51 3.45
CA PHE A 969 0.12 -8.01 4.77
C PHE A 969 0.94 -8.73 5.85
N VAL A 970 2.08 -8.15 6.19
CA VAL A 970 3.18 -8.85 6.87
C VAL A 970 3.67 -8.06 8.10
N GLY A 971 3.58 -8.67 9.29
CA GLY A 971 4.12 -8.08 10.52
C GLY A 971 3.29 -6.97 11.17
N ASN A 972 2.02 -6.82 10.81
CA ASN A 972 1.18 -5.74 11.34
C ASN A 972 0.51 -6.11 12.67
N GLU A 973 0.18 -5.11 13.47
CA GLU A 973 -0.65 -5.22 14.67
C GLU A 973 -2.07 -4.71 14.37
N LEU A 974 -3.09 -5.50 14.69
CA LEU A 974 -4.50 -5.11 14.64
C LEU A 974 -5.06 -5.20 16.05
N VAL A 975 -5.38 -4.05 16.64
CA VAL A 975 -5.70 -3.92 18.05
C VAL A 975 -7.07 -3.28 18.26
N ASN A 976 -7.89 -3.91 19.09
CA ASN A 976 -9.19 -3.37 19.53
C ASN A 976 -10.16 -3.02 18.39
N GLY A 977 -10.09 -3.76 17.27
CA GLY A 977 -10.99 -3.59 16.12
C GLY A 977 -12.45 -3.75 16.53
N VAL A 978 -13.35 -2.94 15.96
CA VAL A 978 -14.75 -2.86 16.42
C VAL A 978 -15.51 -4.14 16.05
N ILE A 979 -15.41 -4.58 14.79
CA ILE A 979 -16.11 -5.78 14.31
C ILE A 979 -15.12 -6.89 13.98
N TYR A 980 -14.14 -6.60 13.13
CA TYR A 980 -13.11 -7.56 12.69
C TYR A 980 -11.72 -6.92 12.82
N GLY A 981 -10.71 -7.75 13.06
CA GLY A 981 -9.32 -7.36 12.83
C GLY A 981 -9.02 -7.30 11.33
N LEU A 982 -8.73 -8.44 10.72
CA LEU A 982 -8.41 -8.58 9.30
C LEU A 982 -9.55 -9.31 8.59
N ASP A 983 -10.18 -8.67 7.60
CA ASP A 983 -11.36 -9.17 6.87
C ASP A 983 -11.26 -8.96 5.34
N PRO A 984 -10.35 -9.66 4.63
CA PRO A 984 -10.40 -9.69 3.18
C PRO A 984 -11.69 -10.37 2.72
N HIS A 985 -12.38 -9.72 1.77
CA HIS A 985 -13.69 -10.13 1.29
C HIS A 985 -13.74 -10.45 -0.22
N ASP A 986 -14.80 -11.13 -0.64
CA ASP A 986 -15.36 -11.25 -2.00
C ASP A 986 -14.34 -11.49 -3.13
N ARG A 987 -14.04 -12.76 -3.42
CA ARG A 987 -13.27 -13.19 -4.61
C ARG A 987 -11.88 -12.56 -4.69
N SER A 988 -11.38 -12.01 -3.58
CA SER A 988 -9.97 -11.63 -3.44
C SER A 988 -9.10 -12.88 -3.48
N LYS A 989 -7.86 -12.78 -3.96
CA LYS A 989 -7.02 -13.98 -4.11
C LYS A 989 -5.53 -13.70 -4.01
N ASN A 990 -4.78 -14.75 -3.68
CA ASN A 990 -3.33 -14.68 -3.50
C ASN A 990 -2.93 -13.65 -2.43
N LEU A 991 -3.59 -13.70 -1.28
CA LEU A 991 -3.33 -12.79 -0.16
C LEU A 991 -2.31 -13.41 0.79
N MET A 992 -1.31 -12.64 1.17
CA MET A 992 -0.23 -13.08 2.06
C MET A 992 -0.38 -12.41 3.41
N MET A 993 -0.96 -13.12 4.37
CA MET A 993 -1.24 -12.64 5.71
C MET A 993 -0.29 -13.34 6.69
N ALA A 994 0.87 -12.74 6.95
CA ALA A 994 1.92 -13.41 7.72
C ALA A 994 2.48 -12.61 8.90
N TYR A 995 2.75 -13.33 10.00
CA TYR A 995 3.36 -12.80 11.22
C TYR A 995 2.65 -11.56 11.79
N ASN A 996 1.36 -11.43 11.52
CA ASN A 996 0.53 -10.36 12.07
C ASN A 996 0.08 -10.73 13.49
N THR A 997 -0.24 -9.71 14.27
CA THR A 997 -0.78 -9.85 15.62
C THR A 997 -2.17 -9.23 15.67
N ALA A 998 -3.21 -10.02 15.92
CA ALA A 998 -4.61 -9.58 16.00
C ALA A 998 -5.20 -9.88 17.39
N TYR A 999 -5.59 -8.85 18.13
CA TYR A 999 -6.16 -9.03 19.47
C TYR A 999 -7.16 -7.95 19.90
N GLY A 1000 -8.02 -8.33 20.85
CA GLY A 1000 -9.00 -7.43 21.45
C GLY A 1000 -10.14 -7.05 20.52
N THR A 1001 -10.38 -7.78 19.41
CA THR A 1001 -11.52 -7.51 18.54
C THR A 1001 -12.83 -7.64 19.32
N GLN A 1002 -13.64 -6.56 19.31
CA GLN A 1002 -14.73 -6.38 20.26
C GLN A 1002 -15.96 -7.26 19.97
N LYS A 1003 -16.25 -7.55 18.69
CA LYS A 1003 -17.49 -8.24 18.30
C LYS A 1003 -17.28 -9.58 17.62
N LYS A 1004 -16.29 -9.73 16.74
CA LYS A 1004 -16.11 -10.97 15.97
C LYS A 1004 -14.62 -11.35 15.92
N HIS A 1005 -14.12 -11.70 14.74
CA HIS A 1005 -12.90 -12.49 14.57
C HIS A 1005 -11.65 -11.63 14.52
N GLY A 1006 -10.53 -12.21 14.98
CA GLY A 1006 -9.21 -11.60 14.79
C GLY A 1006 -8.82 -11.57 13.32
N ILE A 1007 -8.83 -12.74 12.66
CA ILE A 1007 -8.57 -12.90 11.23
C ILE A 1007 -9.71 -13.71 10.61
N ILE A 1008 -10.33 -13.18 9.56
CA ILE A 1008 -11.35 -13.86 8.76
C ILE A 1008 -11.07 -13.62 7.28
N ILE A 1009 -11.29 -14.64 6.45
CA ILE A 1009 -11.48 -14.45 5.01
C ILE A 1009 -12.88 -14.92 4.64
N SER A 1010 -13.55 -14.17 3.77
CA SER A 1010 -14.94 -14.40 3.36
C SER A 1010 -15.17 -13.70 2.03
N ARG A 1011 -16.29 -13.80 1.34
CA ARG A 1011 -16.66 -14.94 0.50
C ARG A 1011 -15.66 -15.19 -0.65
N GLU A 1012 -15.43 -16.46 -0.97
CA GLU A 1012 -14.59 -16.90 -2.09
C GLU A 1012 -13.17 -16.31 -2.11
N VAL A 1013 -12.55 -16.12 -0.95
CA VAL A 1013 -11.15 -15.68 -0.90
C VAL A 1013 -10.26 -16.89 -1.11
N ASP A 1014 -9.54 -16.90 -2.22
CA ASP A 1014 -8.87 -18.11 -2.70
C ASP A 1014 -7.35 -18.04 -2.66
N ASP A 1015 -6.75 -19.22 -2.65
CA ASP A 1015 -5.33 -19.44 -2.93
C ASP A 1015 -4.44 -18.52 -2.07
N SER A 1016 -4.82 -18.37 -0.80
CA SER A 1016 -4.26 -17.39 0.13
C SER A 1016 -3.53 -18.05 1.29
N PHE A 1017 -2.71 -17.27 1.98
CA PHE A 1017 -1.76 -17.75 2.98
C PHE A 1017 -1.98 -17.03 4.32
N ILE A 1018 -2.23 -17.79 5.38
CA ILE A 1018 -2.31 -17.32 6.77
C ILE A 1018 -1.17 -17.99 7.54
N LEU A 1019 -0.03 -17.30 7.68
CA LEU A 1019 1.25 -17.91 8.08
C LEU A 1019 1.84 -17.24 9.33
N GLY A 1020 2.10 -17.99 10.39
CA GLY A 1020 2.89 -17.47 11.52
C GLY A 1020 2.23 -16.35 12.34
N ASN A 1021 0.92 -16.13 12.23
CA ASN A 1021 0.22 -15.05 12.92
C ASN A 1021 -0.04 -15.38 14.40
N LEU A 1022 -0.15 -14.35 15.22
CA LEU A 1022 -0.64 -14.41 16.61
C LEU A 1022 -2.08 -13.84 16.63
N SER A 1023 -3.09 -14.65 16.93
CA SER A 1023 -4.50 -14.20 16.97
C SER A 1023 -5.16 -14.59 18.29
N PHE A 1024 -5.26 -13.65 19.23
CA PHE A 1024 -5.63 -13.97 20.61
C PHE A 1024 -6.61 -12.98 21.25
N GLU A 1025 -7.37 -13.43 22.25
CA GLU A 1025 -8.28 -12.58 23.03
C GLU A 1025 -9.29 -11.79 22.17
N ASN A 1026 -9.75 -12.39 21.07
CA ASN A 1026 -10.84 -11.86 20.26
C ASN A 1026 -12.18 -12.42 20.73
N HIS A 1027 -13.27 -11.65 20.57
CA HIS A 1027 -14.61 -12.12 20.94
C HIS A 1027 -15.10 -13.31 20.10
N GLY A 1028 -14.82 -13.28 18.80
CA GLY A 1028 -15.07 -14.39 17.88
C GLY A 1028 -13.93 -15.40 17.85
N SER A 1029 -13.87 -16.18 16.78
CA SER A 1029 -12.72 -17.05 16.50
C SER A 1029 -11.43 -16.29 16.26
N GLY A 1030 -10.29 -16.93 16.56
CA GLY A 1030 -8.97 -16.40 16.21
C GLY A 1030 -8.75 -16.31 14.70
N ILE A 1031 -8.99 -17.42 14.00
CA ILE A 1031 -8.89 -17.51 12.53
C ILE A 1031 -10.16 -18.15 11.96
N MET A 1032 -10.71 -17.59 10.90
CA MET A 1032 -11.91 -18.12 10.23
C MET A 1032 -11.81 -18.09 8.70
N LEU A 1033 -12.18 -19.19 8.05
CA LEU A 1033 -12.47 -19.24 6.61
C LEU A 1033 -13.98 -19.36 6.45
N ASP A 1034 -14.59 -18.44 5.70
CA ASP A 1034 -16.04 -18.39 5.50
C ASP A 1034 -16.43 -18.37 4.02
N ARG A 1035 -17.65 -18.85 3.75
CA ARG A 1035 -18.38 -18.72 2.48
C ARG A 1035 -17.55 -19.08 1.24
N GLN A 1036 -17.28 -20.36 1.06
CA GLN A 1036 -16.68 -20.93 -0.15
C GLN A 1036 -15.29 -20.35 -0.47
N SER A 1037 -14.49 -20.06 0.55
CA SER A 1037 -13.07 -19.69 0.40
C SER A 1037 -12.22 -20.96 0.25
N TYR A 1038 -11.54 -21.14 -0.90
CA TYR A 1038 -10.80 -22.38 -1.24
C TYR A 1038 -9.29 -22.18 -1.24
N GLY A 1039 -8.54 -23.28 -1.14
CA GLY A 1039 -7.11 -23.30 -1.44
C GLY A 1039 -6.26 -22.57 -0.41
N THR A 1040 -6.79 -22.33 0.79
CA THR A 1040 -6.09 -21.56 1.83
C THR A 1040 -5.15 -22.44 2.65
N ILE A 1041 -3.95 -21.93 2.89
CA ILE A 1041 -2.95 -22.55 3.77
C ILE A 1041 -2.90 -21.77 5.08
N VAL A 1042 -3.15 -22.48 6.19
CA VAL A 1042 -3.08 -21.96 7.57
C VAL A 1042 -1.95 -22.69 8.28
N TYR A 1043 -0.78 -22.05 8.36
CA TYR A 1043 0.46 -22.70 8.80
C TYR A 1043 1.18 -21.95 9.93
N ALA A 1044 1.63 -22.67 10.96
CA ALA A 1044 2.48 -22.14 12.04
C ALA A 1044 1.91 -20.93 12.82
N ASN A 1045 0.58 -20.76 12.86
CA ASN A 1045 -0.08 -19.70 13.62
C ASN A 1045 -0.27 -20.09 15.10
N ASP A 1046 -0.36 -19.10 15.99
CA ASP A 1046 -0.82 -19.25 17.37
C ASP A 1046 -2.16 -18.52 17.53
N ALA A 1047 -3.25 -19.27 17.66
CA ALA A 1047 -4.58 -18.71 17.94
C ALA A 1047 -5.07 -19.17 19.31
N SER A 1048 -5.00 -18.26 20.28
CA SER A 1048 -5.14 -18.59 21.69
C SER A 1048 -6.05 -17.66 22.48
N ARG A 1049 -6.70 -18.17 23.53
CA ARG A 1049 -7.54 -17.39 24.45
C ARG A 1049 -8.63 -16.54 23.77
N ASN A 1050 -9.08 -16.91 22.58
CA ASN A 1050 -10.24 -16.28 21.95
C ASN A 1050 -11.52 -16.74 22.66
N GLU A 1051 -12.54 -15.90 22.76
CA GLU A 1051 -13.83 -16.32 23.33
C GLU A 1051 -14.56 -17.32 22.39
N GLY A 1052 -14.27 -17.24 21.08
CA GLY A 1052 -14.72 -18.18 20.07
C GLY A 1052 -13.85 -19.43 19.90
N ASP A 1053 -13.74 -19.90 18.66
CA ASP A 1053 -12.92 -21.05 18.27
C ASP A 1053 -11.46 -20.64 17.98
N GLY A 1054 -10.49 -21.56 18.07
CA GLY A 1054 -9.12 -21.28 17.63
C GLY A 1054 -9.07 -21.04 16.11
N PHE A 1055 -9.51 -22.06 15.36
CA PHE A 1055 -9.72 -22.02 13.92
C PHE A 1055 -11.12 -22.53 13.54
N ALA A 1056 -11.76 -21.89 12.57
CA ALA A 1056 -13.04 -22.30 12.01
C ALA A 1056 -13.03 -22.30 10.47
N ALA A 1057 -13.48 -23.39 9.84
CA ALA A 1057 -13.86 -23.44 8.44
C ALA A 1057 -15.39 -23.59 8.34
N MET A 1058 -16.06 -22.55 7.84
CA MET A 1058 -17.51 -22.50 7.67
C MET A 1058 -17.84 -22.45 6.18
N GLU A 1059 -18.47 -23.51 5.67
CA GLU A 1059 -18.79 -23.68 4.24
C GLU A 1059 -17.59 -23.39 3.30
N SER A 1060 -16.37 -23.70 3.74
CA SER A 1060 -15.10 -23.36 3.08
C SER A 1060 -14.23 -24.62 2.92
N PRO A 1061 -14.39 -25.33 1.78
CA PRO A 1061 -13.64 -26.54 1.46
C PRO A 1061 -12.18 -26.28 1.06
N CYS A 1062 -11.40 -27.34 0.89
CA CYS A 1062 -10.03 -27.26 0.35
C CYS A 1062 -9.11 -26.37 1.19
N ALA A 1063 -8.78 -26.81 2.40
CA ALA A 1063 -7.90 -26.06 3.31
C ALA A 1063 -6.85 -26.97 3.95
N LEU A 1064 -5.63 -26.44 4.12
CA LEU A 1064 -4.55 -27.08 4.88
C LEU A 1064 -4.31 -26.29 6.16
N VAL A 1065 -4.62 -26.89 7.30
CA VAL A 1065 -4.44 -26.35 8.65
C VAL A 1065 -3.36 -27.15 9.35
N ASP A 1066 -2.14 -26.62 9.34
CA ASP A 1066 -0.96 -27.42 9.68
C ASP A 1066 0.01 -26.71 10.63
N SER A 1067 0.53 -27.45 11.60
CA SER A 1067 1.57 -26.99 12.52
C SER A 1067 1.17 -25.75 13.35
N ASN A 1068 -0.13 -25.54 13.63
CA ASN A 1068 -0.60 -24.40 14.42
C ASN A 1068 -0.71 -24.73 15.92
N MET A 1069 -0.73 -23.70 16.76
CA MET A 1069 -1.11 -23.78 18.18
C MET A 1069 -2.53 -23.23 18.37
N PHE A 1070 -3.44 -24.07 18.86
CA PHE A 1070 -4.81 -23.70 19.24
C PHE A 1070 -5.00 -23.93 20.75
N TYR A 1071 -4.83 -22.87 21.54
CA TYR A 1071 -4.70 -22.97 22.99
C TYR A 1071 -5.74 -22.15 23.76
N GLY A 1072 -6.44 -22.78 24.70
CA GLY A 1072 -7.24 -22.06 25.70
C GLY A 1072 -8.45 -21.29 25.14
N ASN A 1073 -8.94 -21.64 23.94
CA ASN A 1073 -10.07 -20.95 23.33
C ASN A 1073 -11.40 -21.30 24.03
N GLY A 1074 -12.35 -20.37 24.00
CA GLY A 1074 -13.64 -20.45 24.66
C GLY A 1074 -14.59 -21.48 24.05
N ARG A 1075 -14.31 -21.95 22.83
CA ARG A 1075 -15.02 -23.02 22.14
C ARG A 1075 -14.05 -24.12 21.69
N SER A 1076 -14.11 -24.55 20.44
CA SER A 1076 -13.31 -25.66 19.91
C SER A 1076 -11.94 -25.15 19.46
N GLY A 1077 -10.92 -26.01 19.49
CA GLY A 1077 -9.61 -25.68 18.92
C GLY A 1077 -9.70 -25.52 17.41
N VAL A 1078 -10.23 -26.53 16.74
CA VAL A 1078 -10.52 -26.57 15.31
C VAL A 1078 -11.97 -26.96 15.09
N LYS A 1079 -12.68 -26.17 14.27
CA LYS A 1079 -14.08 -26.41 13.90
C LYS A 1079 -14.23 -26.42 12.38
N VAL A 1080 -14.92 -27.44 11.85
CA VAL A 1080 -15.19 -27.60 10.43
C VAL A 1080 -16.70 -27.81 10.25
N ARG A 1081 -17.40 -26.85 9.63
CA ARG A 1081 -18.84 -26.90 9.35
C ARG A 1081 -19.09 -26.93 7.85
N ASN A 1082 -19.89 -27.89 7.38
CA ASN A 1082 -20.35 -27.96 5.99
C ASN A 1082 -19.22 -27.76 4.94
N SER A 1083 -18.03 -28.26 5.26
CA SER A 1083 -16.80 -28.07 4.47
C SER A 1083 -16.14 -29.43 4.23
N TRP A 1084 -15.56 -29.62 3.05
CA TRP A 1084 -14.91 -30.89 2.67
C TRP A 1084 -13.46 -30.65 2.24
N ASP A 1085 -12.68 -31.74 2.17
CA ASP A 1085 -11.24 -31.71 1.88
C ASP A 1085 -10.46 -30.76 2.82
N VAL A 1086 -10.79 -30.77 4.12
CA VAL A 1086 -10.07 -30.01 5.15
C VAL A 1086 -9.05 -30.90 5.83
N HIS A 1087 -7.78 -30.53 5.71
CA HIS A 1087 -6.65 -31.20 6.35
C HIS A 1087 -6.25 -30.46 7.63
N VAL A 1088 -6.18 -31.20 8.73
CA VAL A 1088 -5.78 -30.72 10.06
C VAL A 1088 -4.58 -31.56 10.51
N GLU A 1089 -3.36 -31.07 10.25
CA GLU A 1089 -2.13 -31.86 10.42
C GLU A 1089 -1.13 -31.26 11.41
N GLY A 1090 -0.51 -32.06 12.27
CA GLY A 1090 0.62 -31.60 13.09
C GLY A 1090 0.32 -30.44 14.08
N ASN A 1091 -0.95 -30.13 14.35
CA ASN A 1091 -1.31 -29.01 15.20
C ASN A 1091 -1.21 -29.39 16.69
N GLN A 1092 -0.94 -28.39 17.53
CA GLN A 1092 -0.97 -28.47 18.97
C GLN A 1092 -2.29 -27.87 19.46
N ILE A 1093 -3.21 -28.72 19.94
CA ILE A 1093 -4.59 -28.33 20.24
C ILE A 1093 -4.88 -28.62 21.71
N ARG A 1094 -4.87 -27.57 22.53
CA ARG A 1094 -4.72 -27.71 23.97
C ARG A 1094 -5.71 -26.85 24.76
N GLN A 1095 -6.27 -27.40 25.82
CA GLN A 1095 -7.05 -26.66 26.83
C GLN A 1095 -8.26 -25.87 26.29
N ASN A 1096 -8.82 -26.25 25.14
CA ASN A 1096 -10.00 -25.59 24.60
C ASN A 1096 -11.27 -26.05 25.35
N LYS A 1097 -12.20 -25.12 25.59
CA LYS A 1097 -13.40 -25.37 26.42
C LYS A 1097 -14.44 -26.29 25.76
N ALA A 1098 -14.33 -26.55 24.46
CA ALA A 1098 -15.11 -27.53 23.71
C ALA A 1098 -14.23 -28.65 23.12
N ALA A 1099 -14.45 -29.04 21.87
CA ALA A 1099 -13.67 -30.11 21.25
C ALA A 1099 -12.27 -29.62 20.84
N GLY A 1100 -11.28 -30.51 20.83
CA GLY A 1100 -10.01 -30.23 20.17
C GLY A 1100 -10.25 -30.07 18.67
N ILE A 1101 -10.79 -31.11 18.02
CA ILE A 1101 -11.19 -31.08 16.62
C ILE A 1101 -12.66 -31.49 16.49
N GLU A 1102 -13.45 -30.66 15.81
CA GLU A 1102 -14.87 -30.89 15.54
C GLU A 1102 -15.19 -30.75 14.06
N ALA A 1103 -15.82 -31.78 13.47
CA ALA A 1103 -16.40 -31.69 12.13
C ALA A 1103 -17.90 -31.98 12.15
N TYR A 1104 -18.70 -31.09 11.56
CA TYR A 1104 -20.15 -31.24 11.58
C TYR A 1104 -20.84 -30.64 10.36
N ILE A 1105 -22.10 -31.03 10.19
CA ILE A 1105 -23.01 -30.38 9.24
C ILE A 1105 -24.12 -29.64 9.99
N ASP A 1106 -24.65 -28.62 9.35
CA ASP A 1106 -25.74 -27.83 9.90
C ASP A 1106 -26.76 -27.43 8.85
N ASN A 1107 -28.01 -27.24 9.28
CA ASN A 1107 -29.10 -26.81 8.42
C ASN A 1107 -29.26 -25.28 8.50
N LEU A 1108 -28.53 -24.58 7.63
CA LEU A 1108 -28.54 -23.12 7.63
C LEU A 1108 -29.89 -22.52 7.20
N LYS A 1109 -30.81 -23.32 6.63
CA LYS A 1109 -32.18 -22.84 6.30
C LYS A 1109 -33.06 -22.72 7.53
N VAL A 1110 -32.81 -23.51 8.58
CA VAL A 1110 -33.51 -23.35 9.86
C VAL A 1110 -32.94 -22.14 10.62
N ALA A 1111 -31.68 -21.80 10.35
CA ALA A 1111 -31.02 -20.59 10.85
C ALA A 1111 -31.37 -19.31 10.06
N GLU A 1112 -32.23 -19.35 9.02
CA GLU A 1112 -32.75 -18.16 8.33
C GLU A 1112 -33.45 -17.17 9.27
N GLN A 1113 -33.88 -17.62 10.45
CA GLN A 1113 -34.46 -16.77 11.48
C GLN A 1113 -33.40 -16.00 12.31
N SER A 1114 -32.10 -16.28 12.14
CA SER A 1114 -31.00 -15.68 12.94
C SER A 1114 -29.79 -15.19 12.15
N GLU A 1115 -29.55 -15.66 10.92
CA GLU A 1115 -28.42 -15.25 10.08
C GLU A 1115 -28.93 -14.79 8.70
N PHE A 1116 -28.78 -13.50 8.37
CA PHE A 1116 -29.05 -12.97 7.03
C PHE A 1116 -28.04 -13.56 6.02
N ARG A 1117 -28.36 -14.72 5.45
CA ARG A 1117 -27.56 -15.38 4.40
C ARG A 1117 -28.35 -15.44 3.10
N ASP A 1118 -27.77 -14.92 2.02
CA ASP A 1118 -28.29 -15.11 0.67
C ASP A 1118 -27.83 -16.47 0.14
N PHE A 1119 -28.72 -17.46 0.03
CA PHE A 1119 -28.36 -18.79 -0.47
C PHE A 1119 -28.13 -18.87 -1.99
N VAL A 1120 -28.47 -17.82 -2.74
CA VAL A 1120 -28.14 -17.70 -4.17
C VAL A 1120 -26.67 -17.31 -4.31
N GLU A 1121 -26.22 -16.33 -3.53
CA GLU A 1121 -24.82 -15.87 -3.52
C GLU A 1121 -23.91 -16.78 -2.70
N ASP A 1122 -24.37 -17.22 -1.52
CA ASP A 1122 -23.68 -18.10 -0.56
C ASP A 1122 -24.33 -19.48 -0.42
N PRO A 1123 -24.35 -20.31 -1.47
CA PRO A 1123 -24.87 -21.66 -1.33
C PRO A 1123 -24.02 -22.44 -0.33
N TYR A 1124 -24.69 -23.27 0.47
CA TYR A 1124 -24.02 -24.24 1.34
C TYR A 1124 -24.41 -25.65 0.96
N TYR A 1125 -23.57 -26.60 1.36
CA TYR A 1125 -23.80 -28.02 1.17
C TYR A 1125 -23.61 -28.72 2.52
N PRO A 1126 -24.61 -29.46 3.03
CA PRO A 1126 -24.52 -30.14 4.32
C PRO A 1126 -23.65 -31.40 4.22
N ILE A 1127 -22.37 -31.18 3.92
CA ILE A 1127 -21.33 -32.18 3.74
C ILE A 1127 -20.15 -31.74 4.58
N ALA A 1128 -19.64 -32.63 5.43
CA ALA A 1128 -18.40 -32.39 6.14
C ALA A 1128 -17.44 -33.56 5.90
N THR A 1129 -16.23 -33.25 5.43
CA THR A 1129 -15.12 -34.22 5.41
C THR A 1129 -13.86 -33.61 6.00
N MET A 1130 -13.07 -34.43 6.69
CA MET A 1130 -11.77 -33.99 7.21
C MET A 1130 -10.75 -35.11 7.28
N VAL A 1131 -9.48 -34.70 7.23
CA VAL A 1131 -8.32 -35.52 7.59
C VAL A 1131 -7.66 -34.89 8.79
N ALA A 1132 -7.58 -35.61 9.91
CA ALA A 1132 -6.86 -35.18 11.10
C ALA A 1132 -5.66 -36.11 11.34
N ARG A 1133 -4.46 -35.55 11.27
CA ARG A 1133 -3.21 -36.32 11.32
C ARG A 1133 -2.19 -35.71 12.26
N ASP A 1134 -1.45 -36.53 13.00
CA ASP A 1134 -0.25 -36.10 13.74
C ASP A 1134 -0.49 -34.95 14.76
N ASN A 1135 -1.74 -34.66 15.10
CA ASN A 1135 -2.07 -33.59 16.04
C ASN A 1135 -1.81 -34.03 17.48
N ILE A 1136 -1.49 -33.08 18.34
CA ILE A 1136 -1.46 -33.24 19.79
C ILE A 1136 -2.77 -32.68 20.35
N LEU A 1137 -3.57 -33.53 20.99
CA LEU A 1137 -4.83 -33.19 21.65
C LEU A 1137 -4.64 -33.32 23.16
N GLU A 1138 -4.62 -32.19 23.85
CA GLU A 1138 -4.31 -32.13 25.28
C GLU A 1138 -5.36 -31.35 26.09
N ASN A 1139 -5.91 -31.95 27.14
CA ASN A 1139 -6.78 -31.27 28.11
C ASN A 1139 -7.96 -30.46 27.51
N ASN A 1140 -8.45 -30.81 26.31
CA ASN A 1140 -9.68 -30.22 25.77
C ASN A 1140 -10.90 -30.81 26.49
N ARG A 1141 -12.11 -30.24 26.36
CA ARG A 1141 -13.32 -30.88 26.92
C ARG A 1141 -13.64 -32.21 26.23
N VAL A 1142 -13.37 -32.30 24.93
CA VAL A 1142 -13.43 -33.52 24.11
C VAL A 1142 -12.23 -33.53 23.18
N GLY A 1143 -11.61 -34.68 22.93
CA GLY A 1143 -10.54 -34.80 21.92
C GLY A 1143 -11.05 -34.59 20.50
N LEU A 1144 -11.73 -35.61 19.94
CA LEU A 1144 -12.30 -35.60 18.58
C LEU A 1144 -13.84 -35.64 18.62
N MET A 1145 -14.50 -34.88 17.76
CA MET A 1145 -15.96 -34.88 17.67
C MET A 1145 -16.43 -34.83 16.22
N THR A 1146 -17.42 -35.66 15.89
CA THR A 1146 -18.14 -35.55 14.62
C THR A 1146 -19.65 -35.49 14.84
N ARG A 1147 -20.37 -34.68 14.04
CA ARG A 1147 -21.84 -34.64 14.04
C ARG A 1147 -22.37 -34.50 12.61
N GLY A 1148 -22.83 -35.61 12.03
CA GLY A 1148 -23.26 -35.69 10.64
C GLY A 1148 -22.11 -35.57 9.63
N ALA A 1149 -20.87 -35.83 10.04
CA ALA A 1149 -19.75 -35.88 9.11
C ALA A 1149 -19.93 -37.02 8.09
N SER A 1150 -19.67 -36.72 6.82
CA SER A 1150 -19.80 -37.70 5.73
C SER A 1150 -18.63 -38.68 5.71
N GLU A 1151 -17.42 -38.17 5.96
CA GLU A 1151 -16.22 -38.98 6.13
C GLU A 1151 -15.18 -38.23 6.99
N ALA A 1152 -14.52 -38.92 7.93
CA ALA A 1152 -13.39 -38.38 8.67
C ALA A 1152 -12.26 -39.41 8.75
N MET A 1153 -11.03 -38.97 8.50
CA MET A 1153 -9.83 -39.81 8.63
C MET A 1153 -9.01 -39.37 9.84
N PHE A 1154 -8.61 -40.32 10.67
CA PHE A 1154 -7.79 -40.06 11.86
C PHE A 1154 -6.54 -40.93 11.84
N TYR A 1155 -5.36 -40.31 11.95
CA TYR A 1155 -4.10 -41.03 11.99
C TYR A 1155 -3.03 -40.34 12.86
N ARG A 1156 -2.42 -41.12 13.75
CA ARG A 1156 -1.33 -40.69 14.66
C ARG A 1156 -1.64 -39.43 15.48
N ASN A 1157 -2.91 -39.09 15.69
CA ASN A 1157 -3.26 -38.05 16.66
C ASN A 1157 -2.96 -38.57 18.06
N LYS A 1158 -2.19 -37.79 18.83
CA LYS A 1158 -1.77 -38.12 20.18
C LYS A 1158 -2.71 -37.48 21.18
N PHE A 1159 -3.20 -38.27 22.12
CA PHE A 1159 -4.01 -37.80 23.24
C PHE A 1159 -3.14 -37.74 24.49
N ILE A 1160 -2.93 -36.54 25.04
CA ILE A 1160 -2.14 -36.30 26.26
C ILE A 1160 -3.08 -35.74 27.31
N ASP A 1161 -3.23 -36.41 28.45
CA ASP A 1161 -4.14 -35.98 29.53
C ASP A 1161 -5.57 -35.61 29.06
N GLN A 1162 -6.05 -36.27 27.99
CA GLN A 1162 -7.31 -35.93 27.34
C GLN A 1162 -8.51 -36.58 28.05
N LEU A 1163 -8.84 -36.10 29.25
CA LEU A 1163 -9.98 -36.53 30.06
C LEU A 1163 -11.07 -35.44 30.12
N PRO A 1164 -12.37 -35.79 30.26
CA PRO A 1164 -12.93 -37.14 30.43
C PRO A 1164 -13.27 -37.85 29.11
N ARG A 1165 -13.20 -37.18 27.96
CA ARG A 1165 -13.67 -37.73 26.67
C ARG A 1165 -12.62 -37.63 25.58
N TYR A 1166 -12.18 -38.77 25.07
CA TYR A 1166 -11.35 -38.87 23.86
C TYR A 1166 -12.14 -38.56 22.60
N VAL A 1167 -13.38 -39.06 22.52
CA VAL A 1167 -14.28 -38.83 21.38
C VAL A 1167 -15.71 -38.50 21.83
N SER A 1168 -16.48 -37.83 20.97
CA SER A 1168 -17.91 -37.52 21.18
C SER A 1168 -18.69 -37.49 19.86
N GLY A 1169 -19.99 -37.19 19.94
CA GLY A 1169 -20.90 -37.14 18.80
C GLY A 1169 -21.10 -38.52 18.19
N ASP A 1170 -21.09 -38.61 16.86
CA ASP A 1170 -21.29 -39.87 16.13
C ASP A 1170 -20.19 -40.90 16.37
N LEU A 1171 -19.00 -40.48 16.79
CA LEU A 1171 -17.89 -41.38 17.12
C LEU A 1171 -18.13 -42.17 18.42
N LYS A 1172 -19.03 -41.70 19.30
CA LYS A 1172 -19.18 -42.23 20.66
C LYS A 1172 -19.44 -43.75 20.71
N PRO A 1173 -20.33 -44.34 19.89
CA PRO A 1173 -20.60 -45.79 19.95
C PRO A 1173 -19.40 -46.66 19.57
N LEU A 1174 -18.50 -46.16 18.72
CA LEU A 1174 -17.31 -46.87 18.25
C LEU A 1174 -16.00 -46.26 18.78
N GLY A 1175 -16.08 -45.52 19.89
CA GLY A 1175 -14.98 -44.64 20.31
C GLY A 1175 -13.68 -45.36 20.64
N LEU A 1176 -13.76 -46.56 21.23
CA LEU A 1176 -12.57 -47.36 21.54
C LEU A 1176 -11.81 -47.77 20.27
N ASP A 1177 -12.53 -48.20 19.23
CA ASP A 1177 -11.95 -48.59 17.95
C ASP A 1177 -11.37 -47.38 17.22
N VAL A 1178 -12.07 -46.24 17.22
CA VAL A 1178 -11.58 -45.00 16.61
C VAL A 1178 -10.27 -44.56 17.27
N VAL A 1179 -10.24 -44.47 18.61
CA VAL A 1179 -9.05 -44.02 19.36
C VAL A 1179 -7.88 -44.99 19.16
N THR A 1180 -8.13 -46.31 19.27
CA THR A 1180 -7.09 -47.33 19.16
C THR A 1180 -6.50 -47.39 17.74
N ARG A 1181 -7.36 -47.40 16.71
CA ARG A 1181 -6.92 -47.47 15.31
C ARG A 1181 -6.24 -46.17 14.88
N ASN A 1182 -6.75 -45.00 15.27
CA ASN A 1182 -6.09 -43.71 15.06
C ASN A 1182 -4.62 -43.74 15.48
N MET A 1183 -4.32 -44.26 16.67
CA MET A 1183 -2.95 -44.27 17.22
C MET A 1183 -2.05 -45.38 16.64
N LYS A 1184 -2.60 -46.36 15.92
CA LYS A 1184 -1.86 -47.52 15.39
C LYS A 1184 -1.81 -47.54 13.86
N THR A 1185 -2.92 -47.92 13.24
CA THR A 1185 -3.01 -48.20 11.79
C THR A 1185 -3.63 -47.07 10.98
N GLY A 1186 -4.29 -46.12 11.65
CA GLY A 1186 -5.24 -45.19 11.03
C GLY A 1186 -6.65 -45.75 10.97
N VAL A 1187 -7.62 -44.84 10.88
CA VAL A 1187 -9.04 -45.17 10.75
C VAL A 1187 -9.73 -44.14 9.86
N LEU A 1188 -10.49 -44.65 8.90
CA LEU A 1188 -11.46 -43.88 8.14
C LEU A 1188 -12.85 -44.18 8.70
N VAL A 1189 -13.56 -43.14 9.12
CA VAL A 1189 -14.94 -43.19 9.60
C VAL A 1189 -15.83 -42.65 8.49
N ARG A 1190 -16.69 -43.49 7.90
CA ARG A 1190 -17.61 -43.09 6.82
C ARG A 1190 -19.04 -43.28 7.26
N SER A 1191 -19.92 -42.38 6.87
CA SER A 1191 -21.37 -42.61 6.97
C SER A 1191 -21.80 -43.80 6.10
N VAL A 1192 -22.82 -44.54 6.53
CA VAL A 1192 -23.46 -45.58 5.70
C VAL A 1192 -24.11 -45.01 4.44
N CYS A 1193 -24.40 -43.70 4.44
CA CYS A 1193 -24.84 -42.97 3.27
C CYS A 1193 -23.76 -41.96 2.85
N VAL A 1194 -23.31 -42.09 1.59
CA VAL A 1194 -22.30 -41.20 1.00
C VAL A 1194 -23.00 -40.16 0.11
N PRO A 1195 -22.84 -38.86 0.38
CA PRO A 1195 -23.43 -37.81 -0.43
C PRO A 1195 -22.63 -37.59 -1.72
N ARG A 1196 -23.28 -37.07 -2.77
CA ARG A 1196 -22.54 -36.55 -3.94
C ARG A 1196 -21.96 -35.17 -3.62
N ILE A 1197 -20.64 -35.00 -3.72
CA ILE A 1197 -19.99 -33.70 -3.47
C ILE A 1197 -20.06 -32.81 -4.73
N PRO A 1198 -20.61 -31.59 -4.65
CA PRO A 1198 -20.71 -30.69 -5.79
C PRO A 1198 -19.42 -29.90 -5.98
N VAL A 1199 -18.43 -30.51 -6.63
CA VAL A 1199 -17.17 -29.84 -6.98
C VAL A 1199 -17.40 -28.89 -8.15
N LYS A 1200 -17.65 -27.61 -7.87
CA LYS A 1200 -17.82 -26.54 -8.87
C LYS A 1200 -16.51 -25.84 -9.23
N LYS A 1201 -15.55 -25.83 -8.30
CA LYS A 1201 -14.27 -25.12 -8.39
C LYS A 1201 -13.14 -26.12 -8.16
N GLN A 1202 -12.03 -25.96 -8.90
CA GLN A 1202 -10.85 -26.81 -8.72
C GLN A 1202 -10.08 -26.35 -7.48
N CYS A 1203 -9.74 -27.29 -6.60
CA CYS A 1203 -8.92 -27.06 -5.43
C CYS A 1203 -7.43 -26.98 -5.83
N ALA A 1204 -6.80 -25.82 -5.70
CA ALA A 1204 -5.39 -25.64 -6.07
C ALA A 1204 -4.45 -26.54 -5.25
N LEU A 1205 -4.76 -26.80 -3.97
CA LEU A 1205 -3.99 -27.70 -3.13
C LEU A 1205 -4.03 -29.13 -3.68
N THR A 1206 -5.22 -29.64 -4.03
CA THR A 1206 -5.37 -30.96 -4.64
C THR A 1206 -4.70 -31.02 -6.02
N GLN A 1207 -4.89 -30.00 -6.86
CA GLN A 1207 -4.30 -29.95 -8.20
C GLN A 1207 -2.77 -30.05 -8.17
N ASN A 1208 -2.16 -29.48 -7.13
CA ASN A 1208 -0.71 -29.51 -6.92
C ASN A 1208 -0.25 -30.73 -6.09
N GLY A 1209 -1.13 -31.70 -5.81
CA GLY A 1209 -0.79 -32.90 -5.03
C GLY A 1209 -0.46 -32.62 -3.56
N ILE A 1210 -0.87 -31.47 -3.03
CA ILE A 1210 -0.57 -31.05 -1.65
C ILE A 1210 -1.45 -31.78 -0.65
N ILE A 1211 -2.74 -31.94 -0.95
CA ILE A 1211 -3.69 -32.66 -0.10
C ILE A 1211 -4.38 -33.78 -0.87
N ILE A 1212 -4.79 -34.82 -0.15
CA ILE A 1212 -5.72 -35.81 -0.70
C ILE A 1212 -7.12 -35.21 -0.71
N ALA A 1213 -7.84 -35.40 -1.81
CA ALA A 1213 -9.22 -34.92 -1.91
C ALA A 1213 -10.20 -36.08 -1.76
N GLN A 1214 -10.86 -36.12 -0.61
CA GLN A 1214 -11.95 -37.06 -0.34
C GLN A 1214 -13.08 -36.87 -1.34
N SER A 1215 -13.31 -35.63 -1.79
CA SER A 1215 -14.28 -35.30 -2.83
C SER A 1215 -14.00 -35.89 -4.22
N LEU A 1216 -12.77 -36.33 -4.49
CA LEU A 1216 -12.41 -36.98 -5.76
C LEU A 1216 -12.53 -38.51 -5.73
N GLN A 1217 -12.78 -39.11 -4.56
CA GLN A 1217 -12.93 -40.56 -4.44
C GLN A 1217 -14.16 -41.05 -5.25
N PRO A 1218 -14.10 -42.26 -5.84
CA PRO A 1218 -15.20 -42.81 -6.65
C PRO A 1218 -16.55 -42.84 -5.92
N GLU A 1219 -16.57 -43.08 -4.61
CA GLU A 1219 -17.79 -43.23 -3.81
C GLU A 1219 -18.60 -41.94 -3.72
N PHE A 1220 -17.94 -40.78 -3.69
CA PHE A 1220 -18.60 -39.46 -3.70
C PHE A 1220 -19.04 -39.02 -5.10
N ARG A 1221 -18.68 -39.79 -6.15
CA ARG A 1221 -18.93 -39.48 -7.56
C ARG A 1221 -19.80 -40.52 -8.28
N ALA A 1222 -19.97 -41.70 -7.70
CA ALA A 1222 -20.72 -42.81 -8.28
C ALA A 1222 -22.19 -42.44 -8.54
N ASP A 1223 -22.82 -43.08 -9.52
CA ASP A 1223 -24.24 -42.90 -9.82
C ASP A 1223 -25.17 -43.24 -8.64
N GLY A 1224 -24.69 -44.05 -7.69
CA GLY A 1224 -25.37 -44.39 -6.44
C GLY A 1224 -25.15 -43.41 -5.28
N ALA A 1225 -24.30 -42.39 -5.43
CA ALA A 1225 -24.07 -41.38 -4.39
C ALA A 1225 -25.33 -40.51 -4.20
N SER A 1226 -25.66 -40.20 -2.95
CA SER A 1226 -26.92 -39.52 -2.65
C SER A 1226 -26.92 -38.07 -3.11
N THR A 1227 -27.87 -37.71 -3.99
CA THR A 1227 -28.08 -36.33 -4.46
C THR A 1227 -28.78 -35.43 -3.44
N ASN A 1228 -29.35 -36.00 -2.37
CA ASN A 1228 -29.96 -35.26 -1.26
C ASN A 1228 -29.00 -35.06 -0.08
N TYR A 1229 -27.70 -35.28 -0.29
CA TYR A 1229 -26.65 -35.14 0.74
C TYR A 1229 -26.84 -36.03 1.98
N CYS A 1230 -27.62 -37.11 1.86
CA CYS A 1230 -27.97 -38.03 2.94
C CYS A 1230 -28.85 -37.45 4.07
N ILE A 1231 -29.35 -36.22 3.94
CA ILE A 1231 -30.15 -35.58 5.01
C ILE A 1231 -31.54 -36.23 5.20
N ASN A 1232 -32.02 -36.99 4.21
CA ASN A 1232 -33.28 -37.75 4.30
C ASN A 1232 -33.05 -39.27 4.45
N ALA A 1233 -31.80 -39.72 4.54
CA ALA A 1233 -31.49 -41.14 4.71
C ALA A 1233 -31.66 -41.52 6.18
N ALA A 1234 -32.78 -42.17 6.50
CA ALA A 1234 -33.08 -42.62 7.87
C ALA A 1234 -31.93 -43.48 8.42
N GLY A 1235 -31.52 -43.19 9.65
CA GLY A 1235 -30.38 -43.85 10.31
C GLY A 1235 -29.00 -43.32 9.92
N SER A 1236 -28.88 -42.43 8.93
CA SER A 1236 -27.60 -41.76 8.67
C SER A 1236 -27.28 -40.69 9.71
N PRO A 1237 -25.98 -40.49 10.05
CA PRO A 1237 -25.51 -39.37 10.85
C PRO A 1237 -25.97 -38.01 10.31
N GLN A 1238 -25.97 -37.84 8.99
CA GLN A 1238 -26.36 -36.59 8.33
C GLN A 1238 -27.83 -36.25 8.59
N SER A 1239 -28.72 -37.22 8.44
CA SER A 1239 -30.15 -37.02 8.68
C SER A 1239 -30.45 -36.66 10.15
N ALA A 1240 -29.75 -37.28 11.09
CA ALA A 1240 -29.87 -36.96 12.51
C ALA A 1240 -29.35 -35.54 12.83
N ALA A 1241 -28.21 -35.15 12.25
CA ALA A 1241 -27.62 -33.83 12.48
C ALA A 1241 -28.41 -32.69 11.83
N PHE A 1242 -28.97 -32.91 10.64
CA PHE A 1242 -29.66 -31.89 9.85
C PHE A 1242 -31.11 -31.62 10.31
N ASN A 1243 -31.75 -32.63 10.91
CA ASN A 1243 -33.14 -32.57 11.38
C ASN A 1243 -33.25 -32.65 12.92
N ALA A 1244 -32.22 -32.24 13.65
CA ALA A 1244 -32.23 -32.27 15.10
C ALA A 1244 -33.46 -31.54 15.67
N GLN A 1245 -34.12 -32.11 16.68
CA GLN A 1245 -35.29 -31.47 17.30
C GLN A 1245 -34.84 -30.22 18.07
N GLN A 1246 -35.67 -29.15 18.07
CA GLN A 1246 -35.36 -27.92 18.83
C GLN A 1246 -35.10 -28.25 20.31
N GLY A 1247 -33.87 -28.03 20.77
CA GLY A 1247 -33.48 -28.16 22.18
C GLY A 1247 -32.39 -29.18 22.52
N GLU A 1248 -31.76 -29.83 21.53
CA GLU A 1248 -30.55 -30.68 21.73
C GLU A 1248 -29.21 -29.94 21.60
#